data_AF-A0A663M130-F1
#
_entry.id   AF-A0A663M130-F1
#
_cell.length_a   1.000
_cell.length_b   1.000
_cell.length_c   1.000
_cell.angle_alpha   90.00
_cell.angle_beta   90.00
_cell.angle_gamma   90.00
#
_symmetry.space_group_name_H-M   'P 1'
#
loop_
_entity.id
_entity.type
_entity.pdbx_description
1 polymer ?
#
loop_
_entity_poly.entity_id
_entity_poly.type
_entity_poly.pdbx_seq_one_letter_code
_entity_poly.pdbx_strand_id
1 'polypeptide(L)'
;MKEDNCLHAALICLVMLYYSHAVTTEKLNHTRPSLHGHHEKGKEGQVLHRSKRGWVWNQFFVIEEYTGPDPVLVGRLHSDIDSGDGNIKYILSGEGAGIIFVIDDKSGNIHATKTLDREERAQYTLTAQAVDRNTNRPLEPPSEFIVKVQDINDNPPEFLHENYHANVPERSNVGTSVIQVTASDADDPTYGNSAKLVYSILEGQPYFSVEAQTGIIRTALPNMDREAKEEYHVVIQAKDMGGHMGGLSGTTKVTITLTDVNDNPPKFPQSVYQMSVSEAAVPGEEVGRVKAKDPDIGENGLVAYSIIDGDGMDMFEITTDYETQEGVVKLKKLLDFETKKSYSLKVEAANVHIDPKFISNGPFKDTVTVKISVEDADEPPVFLKPSYIFEVQENAASGTVVGKVHAKDPDAANSAIRYSIDRHTDLERYFVINAEDGNIKTIKALDREEIAWHNISVFAVEVHKQHQEAKVPVAIKVVDVNDNAPKFAAAYEAFVCENARSNQQFITISADDKDESANGPRFIFSLPPEIIHNPNFTLRDNRDNTASVLVRREGFSRQKQDLYLLPIVISDGGLPPLSSTNTLTIRVCGCDSNGSLLSCNAEAYILNAGLSTGALIAILACIVILLVIVVLFVTLKRQKKEPLIVFEEEDVRENIITYDDEGGGEEDTEAFDIATLQNPDGINGFIPRKDIKPEYQYMPRPGLRPAPNSVDVDDFINTRIQEADNDPTAPPYDSIQIYGYEGRGSVAGSLSSLESATTDSDLDYDYLQNWGPRFKKLADLYGSKDTFDDDS
;
A
#
# COMPACT_ATOMS: atom_id res chain seq x y z
N MET A 1 -22.23 -5.97 42.81
CA MET A 1 -22.76 -7.08 41.99
C MET A 1 -21.63 -7.46 41.04
N LYS A 2 -21.02 -8.64 41.20
CA LYS A 2 -21.54 -9.98 40.85
C LYS A 2 -21.52 -10.19 39.32
N GLU A 3 -20.95 -11.24 38.75
CA GLU A 3 -20.10 -12.35 39.24
C GLU A 3 -19.15 -12.70 38.04
N ASP A 4 -17.87 -13.06 38.14
CA ASP A 4 -17.09 -13.86 39.10
C ASP A 4 -17.15 -15.39 38.81
N ASN A 5 -15.97 -15.95 38.50
CA ASN A 5 -15.54 -17.36 38.59
C ASN A 5 -16.33 -18.51 37.92
N CYS A 6 -15.68 -19.17 36.93
CA CYS A 6 -15.86 -20.62 36.72
C CYS A 6 -14.63 -21.31 36.10
N LEU A 7 -13.57 -21.49 36.90
CA LEU A 7 -12.49 -22.46 36.63
C LEU A 7 -11.91 -22.97 37.96
N HIS A 8 -12.72 -23.76 38.67
CA HIS A 8 -12.38 -24.41 39.94
C HIS A 8 -12.89 -25.86 39.91
N ALA A 9 -12.07 -26.79 39.42
CA ALA A 9 -12.47 -28.19 39.23
C ALA A 9 -11.30 -29.19 39.39
N ALA A 10 -10.28 -28.86 40.19
CA ALA A 10 -9.11 -29.74 40.40
C ALA A 10 -8.47 -29.62 41.81
N LEU A 11 -9.25 -29.30 42.85
CA LEU A 11 -8.75 -29.24 44.24
C LEU A 11 -9.45 -30.25 45.17
N ILE A 12 -9.24 -31.55 44.90
CA ILE A 12 -9.56 -32.62 45.87
C ILE A 12 -8.37 -33.59 45.96
N CYS A 13 -7.39 -33.24 46.79
CA CYS A 13 -6.60 -34.17 47.61
C CYS A 13 -5.65 -33.40 48.56
N LEU A 14 -5.97 -33.42 49.87
CA LEU A 14 -5.06 -33.49 51.04
C LEU A 14 -3.76 -32.65 50.99
N VAL A 15 -3.50 -31.64 51.84
CA VAL A 15 -3.99 -31.33 53.20
C VAL A 15 -3.76 -32.45 54.23
N MET A 16 -2.50 -32.61 54.64
CA MET A 16 -1.98 -33.08 55.94
C MET A 16 -0.43 -32.90 55.87
N LEU A 17 0.33 -32.34 56.80
CA LEU A 17 0.10 -31.70 58.11
C LEU A 17 1.17 -30.60 58.30
N TYR A 18 0.88 -29.53 59.05
CA TYR A 18 1.91 -28.60 59.54
C TYR A 18 1.59 -28.12 60.96
N TYR A 19 2.32 -28.67 61.94
CA TYR A 19 2.41 -28.31 63.37
C TYR A 19 3.78 -28.82 63.84
N SER A 20 4.58 -28.17 64.69
CA SER A 20 4.52 -26.80 65.24
C SER A 20 5.77 -26.53 66.10
N HIS A 21 6.30 -25.31 66.07
CA HIS A 21 7.24 -24.72 67.07
C HIS A 21 8.63 -25.40 67.24
N ALA A 22 9.69 -24.78 67.79
CA ALA A 22 10.09 -23.35 67.93
C ALA A 22 11.55 -23.31 68.47
N VAL A 23 12.00 -22.12 68.93
CA VAL A 23 13.24 -21.84 69.71
C VAL A 23 14.51 -21.65 68.85
N THR A 24 15.51 -20.99 69.44
CA THR A 24 16.45 -20.06 68.80
C THR A 24 17.91 -20.32 69.16
N THR A 25 18.81 -19.63 68.44
CA THR A 25 20.14 -19.14 68.89
C THR A 25 21.14 -20.13 69.48
N GLU A 26 22.29 -20.30 68.81
CA GLU A 26 23.53 -19.68 69.29
C GLU A 26 24.58 -19.49 68.19
N LYS A 27 25.63 -18.69 68.46
CA LYS A 27 26.81 -18.52 67.60
C LYS A 27 27.93 -19.46 68.08
N LEU A 28 28.69 -20.05 67.16
CA LEU A 28 30.06 -20.48 67.47
C LEU A 28 31.05 -19.98 66.42
N ASN A 29 32.12 -19.35 66.90
CA ASN A 29 33.34 -19.10 66.14
C ASN A 29 34.17 -20.38 66.12
N HIS A 30 34.85 -20.68 65.00
CA HIS A 30 35.93 -21.66 64.98
C HIS A 30 37.28 -20.98 64.70
N THR A 31 38.02 -20.71 65.78
CA THR A 31 39.45 -20.42 65.74
C THR A 31 40.27 -21.68 65.50
N ARG A 32 41.45 -21.52 64.89
CA ARG A 32 42.46 -22.59 64.77
C ARG A 32 43.01 -22.99 66.14
N PRO A 33 43.16 -24.29 66.46
CA PRO A 33 44.14 -24.77 67.42
C PRO A 33 45.48 -25.06 66.71
N SER A 34 46.60 -24.70 67.33
CA SER A 34 47.94 -25.14 66.90
C SER A 34 48.27 -26.50 67.51
N LEU A 35 49.10 -27.29 66.82
CA LEU A 35 49.69 -28.49 67.41
C LEU A 35 50.91 -28.11 68.26
N HIS A 36 51.05 -28.76 69.40
CA HIS A 36 52.33 -28.95 70.09
C HIS A 36 52.49 -30.44 70.38
N GLY A 37 53.68 -30.96 70.05
CA GLY A 37 53.92 -32.40 70.01
C GLY A 37 54.16 -33.02 71.38
N HIS A 38 53.92 -34.32 71.46
CA HIS A 38 54.44 -35.18 72.52
C HIS A 38 55.21 -36.34 71.88
N HIS A 39 56.47 -36.51 72.32
CA HIS A 39 57.22 -37.74 72.06
C HIS A 39 56.63 -38.88 72.89
N GLU A 40 56.52 -40.07 72.29
CA GLU A 40 56.60 -41.32 73.04
C GLU A 40 57.40 -42.35 72.24
N LYS A 41 58.14 -43.24 72.92
CA LYS A 41 59.10 -44.16 72.30
C LYS A 41 58.60 -45.60 72.31
N GLY A 42 58.51 -46.18 71.12
CA GLY A 42 59.08 -47.50 70.83
C GLY A 42 58.18 -48.71 71.00
N LYS A 43 58.23 -49.58 69.98
CA LYS A 43 58.27 -51.05 70.13
C LYS A 43 58.89 -51.65 68.87
N GLU A 44 60.16 -51.99 68.96
CA GLU A 44 60.87 -52.78 67.95
C GLU A 44 60.34 -54.23 67.93
N GLY A 45 60.53 -54.96 66.83
CA GLY A 45 60.38 -56.42 66.81
C GLY A 45 59.39 -57.03 65.82
N GLN A 46 58.67 -56.25 65.02
CA GLN A 46 57.96 -56.78 63.84
C GLN A 46 58.80 -56.60 62.58
N VAL A 47 59.23 -57.71 61.99
CA VAL A 47 59.79 -57.74 60.63
C VAL A 47 58.64 -57.49 59.65
N LEU A 48 58.51 -56.25 59.20
CA LEU A 48 57.52 -55.87 58.19
C LEU A 48 57.94 -56.45 56.83
N HIS A 49 57.32 -57.55 56.43
CA HIS A 49 57.41 -58.02 55.04
C HIS A 49 56.78 -56.97 54.12
N ARG A 50 57.63 -56.17 53.48
CA ARG A 50 57.23 -55.24 52.41
C ARG A 50 56.66 -56.06 51.25
N SER A 51 55.38 -55.88 50.93
CA SER A 51 54.83 -56.33 49.65
C SER A 51 55.57 -55.60 48.50
N LYS A 52 55.80 -56.29 47.37
CA LYS A 52 56.31 -55.61 46.15
C LYS A 52 55.41 -54.41 45.84
N ARG A 53 56.03 -53.28 45.45
CA ARG A 53 55.29 -52.12 44.95
C ARG A 53 54.48 -52.56 43.71
N GLY A 54 53.19 -52.24 43.68
CA GLY A 54 52.47 -52.16 42.41
C GLY A 54 52.98 -50.95 41.61
N TRP A 55 52.83 -50.98 40.29
CA TRP A 55 53.20 -49.85 39.43
C TRP A 55 52.43 -48.59 39.82
N VAL A 56 53.15 -47.47 39.90
CA VAL A 56 52.64 -46.11 40.00
C VAL A 56 53.42 -45.30 38.98
N TRP A 57 52.74 -44.41 38.25
CA TRP A 57 53.16 -43.76 36.99
C TRP A 57 52.91 -44.58 35.72
N ASN A 58 51.64 -44.86 35.45
CA ASN A 58 51.18 -45.58 34.26
C ASN A 58 50.92 -44.64 33.06
N GLN A 59 51.72 -43.58 32.89
CA GLN A 59 51.59 -42.61 31.79
C GLN A 59 52.97 -42.23 31.22
N PHE A 60 53.14 -42.42 29.90
CA PHE A 60 54.23 -41.82 29.12
C PHE A 60 53.69 -40.68 28.25
N PHE A 61 54.58 -39.83 27.77
CA PHE A 61 54.26 -38.68 26.91
C PHE A 61 55.11 -38.72 25.64
N VAL A 62 54.51 -38.35 24.50
CA VAL A 62 55.19 -38.24 23.20
C VAL A 62 54.67 -36.99 22.50
N ILE A 63 55.55 -36.12 22.01
CA ILE A 63 55.17 -34.93 21.24
C ILE A 63 54.74 -35.37 19.84
N GLU A 64 53.68 -34.79 19.32
CA GLU A 64 53.17 -35.07 17.96
C GLU A 64 54.02 -34.46 16.84
N GLU A 65 53.70 -34.83 15.59
CA GLU A 65 54.36 -34.41 14.34
C GLU A 65 55.90 -34.33 14.40
N TYR A 66 56.50 -35.22 15.21
CA TYR A 66 57.94 -35.32 15.36
C TYR A 66 58.57 -35.91 14.09
N THR A 67 59.11 -35.02 13.26
CA THR A 67 59.68 -35.30 11.94
C THR A 67 61.16 -35.74 11.96
N GLY A 68 61.64 -36.30 13.08
CA GLY A 68 63.02 -36.80 13.22
C GLY A 68 63.28 -38.12 12.46
N PRO A 69 64.54 -38.39 12.05
CA PRO A 69 64.90 -39.59 11.29
C PRO A 69 65.02 -40.86 12.15
N ASP A 70 65.17 -40.72 13.47
CA ASP A 70 65.29 -41.81 14.43
C ASP A 70 63.98 -42.02 15.21
N PRO A 71 63.55 -43.27 15.48
CA PRO A 71 62.34 -43.54 16.28
C PRO A 71 62.38 -42.91 17.67
N VAL A 72 61.31 -42.19 18.06
CA VAL A 72 61.25 -41.47 19.34
C VAL A 72 61.17 -42.45 20.50
N LEU A 73 62.12 -42.41 21.43
CA LEU A 73 62.08 -43.20 22.66
C LEU A 73 60.96 -42.70 23.57
N VAL A 74 59.86 -43.45 23.65
CA VAL A 74 58.68 -43.14 24.47
C VAL A 74 58.92 -43.46 25.95
N GLY A 75 59.73 -44.49 26.21
CA GLY A 75 60.02 -44.98 27.54
C GLY A 75 60.71 -46.34 27.51
N ARG A 76 60.91 -46.92 28.70
CA ARG A 76 61.55 -48.23 28.86
C ARG A 76 60.81 -49.07 29.89
N LEU A 77 60.43 -50.28 29.50
CA LEU A 77 60.00 -51.31 30.44
C LEU A 77 61.22 -52.00 31.06
N HIS A 78 61.14 -52.32 32.35
CA HIS A 78 62.16 -53.07 33.05
C HIS A 78 61.51 -53.89 34.19
N SER A 79 61.98 -55.10 34.42
CA SER A 79 61.61 -55.93 35.58
C SER A 79 62.81 -56.04 36.51
N ASP A 80 62.60 -56.01 37.83
CA ASP A 80 63.63 -56.28 38.84
C ASP A 80 64.11 -57.75 38.86
N ILE A 81 63.54 -58.61 38.02
CA ILE A 81 64.01 -59.97 37.73
C ILE A 81 65.03 -59.96 36.57
N ASP A 82 65.13 -58.88 35.79
CA ASP A 82 66.02 -58.77 34.63
C ASP A 82 67.46 -58.46 35.04
N SER A 83 68.27 -59.53 35.14
CA SER A 83 69.70 -59.48 35.40
C SER A 83 70.55 -59.00 34.22
N GLY A 84 69.94 -58.63 33.08
CA GLY A 84 70.65 -58.25 31.86
C GLY A 84 71.29 -59.43 31.10
N ASP A 85 71.02 -60.67 31.51
CA ASP A 85 71.53 -61.89 30.86
C ASP A 85 70.80 -62.24 29.55
N GLY A 86 69.69 -61.56 29.26
CA GLY A 86 68.86 -61.79 28.08
C GLY A 86 67.89 -62.98 28.20
N ASN A 87 67.64 -63.54 29.38
CA ASN A 87 66.61 -64.57 29.59
C ASN A 87 65.18 -64.01 29.66
N ILE A 88 65.01 -62.71 29.94
CA ILE A 88 63.71 -62.04 29.87
C ILE A 88 63.45 -61.52 28.45
N LYS A 89 62.18 -61.59 28.05
CA LYS A 89 61.62 -61.02 26.84
C LYS A 89 60.50 -60.06 27.21
N TYR A 90 60.61 -58.81 26.78
CA TYR A 90 59.54 -57.82 26.92
C TYR A 90 58.57 -57.93 25.74
N ILE A 91 57.27 -57.86 26.03
CA ILE A 91 56.18 -57.90 25.05
C ILE A 91 55.27 -56.70 25.29
N LEU A 92 54.91 -56.03 24.19
CA LEU A 92 53.95 -54.93 24.17
C LEU A 92 52.69 -55.38 23.42
N SER A 93 51.52 -55.01 23.93
CA SER A 93 50.21 -55.32 23.38
C SER A 93 49.24 -54.17 23.61
N GLY A 94 48.07 -54.18 22.96
CA GLY A 94 47.11 -53.07 23.03
C GLY A 94 47.19 -52.15 21.81
N GLU A 95 46.82 -50.89 22.00
CA GLU A 95 46.51 -49.94 20.92
C GLU A 95 47.78 -49.40 20.25
N GLY A 96 47.94 -49.66 18.94
CA GLY A 96 49.13 -49.26 18.19
C GLY A 96 50.39 -50.11 18.44
N ALA A 97 50.32 -51.14 19.29
CA ALA A 97 51.44 -52.04 19.56
C ALA A 97 51.92 -52.76 18.29
N GLY A 98 53.23 -52.70 18.02
CA GLY A 98 53.86 -53.33 16.86
C GLY A 98 53.68 -52.62 15.51
N ILE A 99 52.93 -51.50 15.46
CA ILE A 99 52.69 -50.71 14.23
C ILE A 99 52.93 -49.21 14.39
N ILE A 100 52.80 -48.69 15.61
CA ILE A 100 53.05 -47.30 16.01
C ILE A 100 54.12 -47.34 17.12
N PHE A 101 53.87 -48.15 18.16
CA PHE A 101 54.80 -48.36 19.27
C PHE A 101 55.50 -49.72 19.14
N VAL A 102 56.82 -49.70 18.93
CA VAL A 102 57.64 -50.89 18.78
C VAL A 102 58.57 -51.01 19.98
N ILE A 103 58.53 -52.17 20.65
CA ILE A 103 59.42 -52.49 21.77
C ILE A 103 60.61 -53.35 21.31
N ASP A 104 61.81 -53.03 21.76
CA ASP A 104 62.93 -53.96 21.69
C ASP A 104 62.76 -55.05 22.76
N ASP A 105 62.65 -56.30 22.31
CA ASP A 105 62.38 -57.46 23.16
C ASP A 105 63.55 -57.79 24.11
N LYS A 106 64.72 -57.14 23.97
CA LYS A 106 65.88 -57.25 24.87
C LYS A 106 66.01 -56.10 25.84
N SER A 107 66.10 -54.85 25.37
CA SER A 107 66.31 -53.70 26.28
C SER A 107 65.04 -53.26 27.01
N GLY A 108 63.86 -53.56 26.47
CA GLY A 108 62.58 -53.05 26.95
C GLY A 108 62.26 -51.61 26.49
N ASN A 109 63.11 -51.00 25.66
CA ASN A 109 62.89 -49.66 25.11
C ASN A 109 61.70 -49.67 24.13
N ILE A 110 60.71 -48.81 24.38
CA ILE A 110 59.55 -48.58 23.49
C ILE A 110 59.85 -47.34 22.65
N HIS A 111 59.74 -47.47 21.33
CA HIS A 111 59.90 -46.35 20.40
C HIS A 111 58.62 -46.12 19.59
N ALA A 112 58.27 -44.86 19.33
CA ALA A 112 57.30 -44.50 18.31
C ALA A 112 58.01 -44.54 16.94
N THR A 113 57.50 -45.35 16.01
CA THR A 113 58.08 -45.57 14.67
C THR A 113 57.27 -44.90 13.56
N LYS A 114 56.38 -43.98 13.93
CA LYS A 114 55.55 -43.13 13.06
C LYS A 114 55.41 -41.75 13.71
N THR A 115 55.04 -40.75 12.93
CA THR A 115 54.43 -39.54 13.50
C THR A 115 53.14 -39.92 14.25
N LEU A 116 52.79 -39.07 15.21
CA LEU A 116 51.53 -39.09 15.93
C LEU A 116 50.82 -37.77 15.66
N ASP A 117 49.51 -37.79 15.81
CA ASP A 117 48.55 -36.71 15.57
C ASP A 117 47.55 -36.80 16.75
N ARG A 118 47.40 -35.72 17.52
CA ARG A 118 46.58 -35.65 18.74
C ARG A 118 45.11 -35.42 18.40
N GLU A 119 44.81 -34.76 17.28
CA GLU A 119 43.46 -34.54 16.75
C GLU A 119 42.83 -35.86 16.25
N GLU A 120 43.61 -36.72 15.57
CA GLU A 120 43.24 -38.11 15.33
C GLU A 120 43.20 -38.88 16.66
N ARG A 121 44.24 -38.76 17.51
CA ARG A 121 44.35 -39.61 18.70
C ARG A 121 45.25 -39.12 19.85
N ALA A 122 44.68 -38.27 20.70
CA ALA A 122 45.30 -37.77 21.94
C ALA A 122 45.84 -38.84 22.94
N GLN A 123 45.37 -40.10 22.91
CA GLN A 123 45.95 -41.16 23.77
C GLN A 123 45.80 -42.61 23.23
N TYR A 124 46.73 -43.47 23.66
CA TYR A 124 46.81 -44.89 23.35
C TYR A 124 46.95 -45.73 24.62
N THR A 125 46.16 -46.80 24.74
CA THR A 125 46.18 -47.70 25.89
C THR A 125 46.97 -48.97 25.56
N LEU A 126 48.03 -49.22 26.31
CA LEU A 126 49.00 -50.28 26.06
C LEU A 126 49.13 -51.20 27.29
N THR A 127 49.37 -52.49 27.04
CA THR A 127 49.63 -53.49 28.07
C THR A 127 51.03 -54.07 27.88
N ALA A 128 51.87 -53.84 28.89
CA ALA A 128 53.20 -54.41 29.07
C ALA A 128 53.11 -55.82 29.65
N GLN A 129 53.97 -56.74 29.19
CA GLN A 129 54.21 -58.02 29.86
C GLN A 129 55.68 -58.46 29.73
N ALA A 130 56.27 -58.94 30.82
CA ALA A 130 57.58 -59.59 30.84
C ALA A 130 57.40 -61.12 30.89
N VAL A 131 58.03 -61.84 29.95
CA VAL A 131 57.99 -63.30 29.87
C VAL A 131 59.39 -63.91 29.83
N ASP A 132 59.51 -65.17 30.22
CA ASP A 132 60.71 -65.98 30.01
C ASP A 132 60.90 -66.23 28.50
N ARG A 133 62.09 -65.90 27.97
CA ARG A 133 62.36 -65.94 26.52
C ARG A 133 62.27 -67.33 25.90
N ASN A 134 62.50 -68.39 26.69
CA ASN A 134 62.57 -69.77 26.20
C ASN A 134 61.21 -70.49 26.27
N THR A 135 60.38 -70.15 27.25
CA THR A 135 59.11 -70.81 27.57
C THR A 135 57.88 -69.93 27.30
N ASN A 136 58.07 -68.62 27.08
CA ASN A 136 57.04 -67.58 27.00
C ASN A 136 56.08 -67.57 28.22
N ARG A 137 56.52 -68.09 29.37
CA ARG A 137 55.78 -68.01 30.62
C ARG A 137 55.85 -66.58 31.18
N PRO A 138 54.74 -65.97 31.62
CA PRO A 138 54.79 -64.67 32.30
C PRO A 138 55.60 -64.76 33.60
N LEU A 139 56.52 -63.81 33.75
CA LEU A 139 57.37 -63.64 34.93
C LEU A 139 56.80 -62.60 35.90
N GLU A 140 56.19 -61.55 35.33
CA GLU A 140 55.44 -60.51 36.04
C GLU A 140 54.01 -60.44 35.49
N PRO A 141 53.03 -59.92 36.26
CA PRO A 141 51.66 -59.73 35.75
C PRO A 141 51.63 -58.68 34.63
N PRO A 142 50.65 -58.77 33.70
CA PRO A 142 50.46 -57.72 32.71
C PRO A 142 50.14 -56.38 33.39
N SER A 143 50.73 -55.29 32.90
CA SER A 143 50.52 -53.94 33.43
C SER A 143 50.05 -53.00 32.34
N GLU A 144 48.91 -52.35 32.57
CA GLU A 144 48.32 -51.38 31.66
C GLU A 144 48.90 -49.98 31.89
N PHE A 145 49.23 -49.28 30.81
CA PHE A 145 49.72 -47.90 30.82
C PHE A 145 49.20 -47.14 29.60
N ILE A 146 49.15 -45.82 29.73
CA ILE A 146 48.68 -44.92 28.67
C ILE A 146 49.90 -44.20 28.08
N VAL A 147 49.95 -44.08 26.75
CA VAL A 147 50.78 -43.07 26.09
C VAL A 147 49.88 -41.92 25.71
N LYS A 148 50.14 -40.74 26.29
CA LYS A 148 49.50 -39.49 25.91
C LYS A 148 50.31 -38.80 24.83
N VAL A 149 49.61 -38.30 23.82
CA VAL A 149 50.20 -37.37 22.87
C VAL A 149 50.25 -35.99 23.53
N GLN A 150 51.37 -35.28 23.37
CA GLN A 150 51.53 -33.90 23.81
C GLN A 150 51.29 -32.97 22.63
N ASP A 151 50.32 -32.09 22.88
CA ASP A 151 49.86 -31.00 22.04
C ASP A 151 50.98 -30.06 21.55
N ILE A 152 50.99 -29.79 20.25
CA ILE A 152 51.67 -28.65 19.64
C ILE A 152 50.64 -27.73 18.98
N ASN A 153 50.99 -26.47 18.79
CA ASN A 153 50.09 -25.49 18.19
C ASN A 153 50.28 -25.43 16.67
N ASP A 154 49.80 -26.43 15.92
CA ASP A 154 49.92 -26.48 14.46
C ASP A 154 48.60 -26.30 13.70
N ASN A 155 47.43 -26.46 14.35
CA ASN A 155 46.15 -26.11 13.74
C ASN A 155 45.85 -24.60 13.92
N PRO A 156 45.50 -23.87 12.85
CA PRO A 156 45.07 -22.48 12.99
C PRO A 156 43.59 -22.38 13.40
N PRO A 157 43.18 -21.31 14.12
CA PRO A 157 41.76 -21.05 14.41
C PRO A 157 40.89 -20.99 13.16
N GLU A 158 39.84 -21.82 13.07
CA GLU A 158 38.88 -21.81 11.96
C GLU A 158 37.55 -21.16 12.37
N PHE A 159 37.02 -20.26 11.53
CA PHE A 159 35.69 -19.68 11.75
C PHE A 159 34.58 -20.59 11.25
N LEU A 160 33.48 -20.71 12.01
CA LEU A 160 32.32 -21.55 11.67
C LEU A 160 31.67 -21.21 10.31
N HIS A 161 31.91 -20.00 9.79
CA HIS A 161 31.48 -19.56 8.47
C HIS A 161 32.59 -18.71 7.83
N GLU A 162 32.81 -18.83 6.51
CA GLU A 162 33.76 -17.98 5.77
C GLU A 162 33.41 -16.50 5.86
N ASN A 163 32.12 -16.18 5.65
CA ASN A 163 31.53 -14.85 5.74
C ASN A 163 30.35 -14.86 6.71
N TYR A 164 30.21 -13.78 7.48
CA TYR A 164 29.04 -13.49 8.31
C TYR A 164 28.28 -12.28 7.76
N HIS A 165 26.96 -12.29 7.91
CA HIS A 165 26.09 -11.16 7.57
C HIS A 165 25.31 -10.72 8.81
N ALA A 166 25.21 -9.41 9.02
CA ALA A 166 24.51 -8.84 10.16
C ALA A 166 23.78 -7.54 9.80
N ASN A 167 22.78 -7.21 10.62
CA ASN A 167 21.91 -6.05 10.46
C ASN A 167 21.87 -5.30 11.79
N VAL A 168 22.04 -3.98 11.78
CA VAL A 168 21.91 -3.13 12.97
C VAL A 168 21.16 -1.85 12.61
N PRO A 169 20.21 -1.37 13.43
CA PRO A 169 19.56 -0.08 13.18
C PRO A 169 20.57 1.05 13.13
N GLU A 170 20.39 1.96 12.19
CA GLU A 170 21.14 3.21 12.21
C GLU A 170 20.81 4.07 13.44
N ARG A 171 21.64 5.08 13.69
CA ARG A 171 21.64 5.91 14.90
C ARG A 171 21.61 5.13 16.23
N SER A 172 21.95 3.83 16.19
CA SER A 172 22.14 2.99 17.37
C SER A 172 23.18 3.57 18.34
N ASN A 173 22.89 3.45 19.63
CA ASN A 173 23.82 3.85 20.69
C ASN A 173 25.13 3.06 20.59
N VAL A 174 26.24 3.67 21.00
CA VAL A 174 27.55 2.99 21.15
C VAL A 174 27.43 1.83 22.14
N GLY A 175 28.03 0.69 21.80
CA GLY A 175 27.97 -0.55 22.57
C GLY A 175 26.82 -1.50 22.19
N THR A 176 25.95 -1.11 21.26
CA THR A 176 24.87 -1.95 20.73
C THR A 176 25.45 -3.21 20.09
N SER A 177 24.96 -4.37 20.50
CA SER A 177 25.41 -5.68 20.00
C SER A 177 24.89 -5.91 18.58
N VAL A 178 25.77 -6.29 17.67
CA VAL A 178 25.45 -6.51 16.25
C VAL A 178 25.36 -8.01 15.93
N ILE A 179 26.46 -8.73 16.16
CA ILE A 179 26.55 -10.18 15.91
C ILE A 179 27.68 -10.76 16.77
N GLN A 180 27.61 -12.05 17.08
CA GLN A 180 28.73 -12.81 17.65
C GLN A 180 29.34 -13.67 16.54
N VAL A 181 30.64 -13.53 16.30
CA VAL A 181 31.39 -14.48 15.46
C VAL A 181 32.04 -15.54 16.34
N THR A 182 32.09 -16.77 15.84
CA THR A 182 32.70 -17.90 16.55
C THR A 182 33.75 -18.54 15.67
N ALA A 183 34.95 -18.67 16.21
CA ALA A 183 35.97 -19.59 15.74
C ALA A 183 36.12 -20.75 16.72
N SER A 184 36.55 -21.89 16.18
CA SER A 184 36.98 -23.09 16.89
C SER A 184 38.42 -23.37 16.54
N ASP A 185 39.10 -24.02 17.46
CA ASP A 185 40.50 -24.41 17.34
C ASP A 185 40.56 -25.91 17.67
N ALA A 186 41.47 -26.64 17.03
CA ALA A 186 41.52 -28.08 17.16
C ALA A 186 42.35 -28.51 18.38
N ASP A 187 43.40 -27.74 18.69
CA ASP A 187 44.42 -28.01 19.73
C ASP A 187 43.83 -28.13 21.15
N ASP A 188 44.65 -28.52 22.13
CA ASP A 188 44.26 -28.64 23.53
C ASP A 188 44.14 -27.26 24.21
N PRO A 189 42.96 -26.84 24.69
CA PRO A 189 42.80 -25.55 25.36
C PRO A 189 43.43 -25.51 26.78
N THR A 190 43.93 -26.64 27.29
CA THR A 190 44.54 -26.78 28.61
C THR A 190 46.07 -26.90 28.56
N TYR A 191 46.64 -27.39 27.46
CA TYR A 191 48.08 -27.39 27.21
C TYR A 191 48.49 -26.11 26.47
N GLY A 192 49.65 -25.53 26.78
CA GLY A 192 50.16 -24.30 26.15
C GLY A 192 49.35 -23.00 26.33
N ASN A 193 48.04 -23.07 26.56
CA ASN A 193 47.02 -22.16 26.05
C ASN A 193 46.87 -22.22 24.50
N SER A 194 47.16 -23.33 23.83
CA SER A 194 47.17 -23.45 22.35
C SER A 194 45.83 -22.97 21.75
N ALA A 195 44.76 -23.75 21.91
CA ALA A 195 43.39 -23.41 21.47
C ALA A 195 42.69 -22.25 22.21
N LYS A 196 43.43 -21.35 22.87
CA LYS A 196 42.86 -20.23 23.64
C LYS A 196 42.72 -18.97 22.78
N LEU A 197 41.55 -18.85 22.14
CA LEU A 197 41.26 -17.77 21.21
C LEU A 197 41.12 -16.39 21.85
N VAL A 198 41.63 -15.38 21.14
CA VAL A 198 41.41 -13.94 21.35
C VAL A 198 40.98 -13.29 20.04
N TYR A 199 39.86 -12.59 20.05
CA TYR A 199 39.29 -11.91 18.88
C TYR A 199 39.79 -10.46 18.76
N SER A 200 40.07 -10.02 17.54
CA SER A 200 40.43 -8.62 17.22
C SER A 200 39.93 -8.18 15.85
N ILE A 201 39.87 -6.87 15.61
CA ILE A 201 39.50 -6.28 14.31
C ILE A 201 40.77 -5.89 13.55
N LEU A 202 40.90 -6.38 12.32
CA LEU A 202 41.95 -5.94 11.37
C LEU A 202 41.47 -4.75 10.52
N GLU A 203 40.23 -4.79 10.04
CA GLU A 203 39.61 -3.75 9.21
C GLU A 203 38.18 -3.48 9.69
N GLY A 204 37.73 -2.22 9.69
CA GLY A 204 36.37 -1.83 10.13
C GLY A 204 36.33 -0.85 11.32
N GLN A 205 37.47 -0.60 11.98
CA GLN A 205 37.61 0.55 12.89
C GLN A 205 37.53 1.88 12.10
N PRO A 206 37.01 2.97 12.68
CA PRO A 206 36.55 3.14 14.06
C PRO A 206 35.06 2.81 14.29
N TYR A 207 34.36 2.27 13.29
CA TYR A 207 32.90 2.10 13.33
C TYR A 207 32.44 1.00 14.29
N PHE A 208 33.22 -0.08 14.40
CA PHE A 208 32.93 -1.24 15.24
C PHE A 208 34.06 -1.59 16.20
N SER A 209 33.68 -2.31 17.26
CA SER A 209 34.55 -2.91 18.27
C SER A 209 34.19 -4.39 18.40
N VAL A 210 35.13 -5.22 18.86
CA VAL A 210 34.88 -6.65 19.17
C VAL A 210 35.31 -6.94 20.60
N GLU A 211 34.49 -7.71 21.31
CA GLU A 211 34.77 -8.19 22.66
C GLU A 211 35.72 -9.39 22.61
N ALA A 212 36.94 -9.19 23.08
CA ALA A 212 38.10 -10.02 22.78
C ALA A 212 38.00 -11.49 23.22
N GLN A 213 37.14 -11.81 24.20
CA GLN A 213 36.93 -13.17 24.71
C GLN A 213 35.66 -13.85 24.17
N THR A 214 34.72 -13.09 23.59
CA THR A 214 33.40 -13.61 23.20
C THR A 214 33.16 -13.58 21.70
N GLY A 215 33.90 -12.76 20.95
CA GLY A 215 33.65 -12.53 19.52
C GLY A 215 32.42 -11.66 19.25
N ILE A 216 31.83 -11.02 20.28
CA ILE A 216 30.67 -10.13 20.12
C ILE A 216 31.12 -8.79 19.53
N ILE A 217 30.62 -8.48 18.33
CA ILE A 217 30.84 -7.21 17.64
C ILE A 217 29.80 -6.18 18.10
N ARG A 218 30.25 -4.96 18.39
CA ARG A 218 29.43 -3.86 18.89
C ARG A 218 29.72 -2.56 18.14
N THR A 219 28.71 -1.71 18.00
CA THR A 219 28.88 -0.33 17.49
C THR A 219 29.88 0.43 18.37
N ALA A 220 30.85 1.13 17.74
CA ALA A 220 31.86 1.92 18.44
C ALA A 220 31.74 3.42 18.16
N LEU A 221 31.11 3.81 17.04
CA LEU A 221 30.84 5.19 16.67
C LEU A 221 29.35 5.53 16.86
N PRO A 222 28.98 6.67 17.47
CA PRO A 222 27.60 7.15 17.51
C PRO A 222 27.16 7.69 16.14
N ASN A 223 25.86 7.80 15.93
CA ASN A 223 25.26 8.45 14.75
C ASN A 223 25.79 7.90 13.41
N MET A 224 25.91 6.57 13.32
CA MET A 224 26.01 5.89 12.02
C MET A 224 24.69 6.08 11.27
N ASP A 225 24.77 6.31 9.96
CA ASP A 225 23.74 7.00 9.16
C ASP A 225 23.74 6.37 7.76
N ARG A 226 22.61 5.76 7.38
CA ARG A 226 22.48 4.85 6.22
C ARG A 226 22.48 5.63 4.91
N GLU A 227 21.89 6.83 4.89
CA GLU A 227 21.86 7.74 3.74
C GLU A 227 23.28 8.20 3.37
N ALA A 228 24.18 8.29 4.36
CA ALA A 228 25.60 8.51 4.15
C ALA A 228 26.35 7.22 3.76
N LYS A 229 26.05 6.07 4.40
CA LYS A 229 26.65 4.77 4.08
C LYS A 229 25.85 3.58 4.65
N GLU A 230 25.26 2.77 3.77
CA GLU A 230 24.44 1.60 4.14
C GLU A 230 25.24 0.35 4.58
N GLU A 231 26.39 0.05 3.98
CA GLU A 231 27.09 -1.23 4.17
C GLU A 231 28.53 -1.08 4.66
N TYR A 232 28.91 -1.86 5.67
CA TYR A 232 30.25 -1.88 6.27
C TYR A 232 30.82 -3.30 6.31
N HIS A 233 31.97 -3.51 5.66
CA HIS A 233 32.75 -4.73 5.86
C HIS A 233 33.70 -4.56 7.05
N VAL A 234 33.76 -5.59 7.90
CA VAL A 234 34.67 -5.71 9.05
C VAL A 234 35.44 -7.03 8.90
N VAL A 235 36.75 -7.00 9.06
CA VAL A 235 37.59 -8.21 9.07
C VAL A 235 37.94 -8.54 10.51
N ILE A 236 37.47 -9.68 11.00
CA ILE A 236 37.79 -10.20 12.34
C ILE A 236 38.91 -11.23 12.22
N GLN A 237 39.89 -11.13 13.11
CA GLN A 237 40.90 -12.16 13.35
C GLN A 237 40.57 -12.88 14.65
N ALA A 238 40.61 -14.21 14.63
CA ALA A 238 40.73 -15.03 15.83
C ALA A 238 42.19 -15.46 15.94
N LYS A 239 42.83 -15.23 17.09
CA LYS A 239 44.21 -15.60 17.34
C LYS A 239 44.32 -16.58 18.52
N ASP A 240 45.03 -17.66 18.32
CA ASP A 240 45.35 -18.69 19.34
C ASP A 240 46.36 -18.17 20.40
N MET A 241 46.89 -19.04 21.25
CA MET A 241 47.89 -18.72 22.28
C MET A 241 47.54 -17.51 23.16
N GLY A 242 46.26 -17.24 23.41
CA GLY A 242 45.80 -16.05 24.12
C GLY A 242 46.14 -14.72 23.42
N GLY A 243 46.32 -14.74 22.09
CA GLY A 243 46.70 -13.58 21.28
C GLY A 243 48.19 -13.25 21.26
N HIS A 244 49.06 -14.13 21.78
CA HIS A 244 50.52 -13.89 21.80
C HIS A 244 51.17 -13.88 20.40
N MET A 245 52.35 -13.26 20.27
CA MET A 245 52.97 -13.01 18.96
C MET A 245 53.32 -14.29 18.19
N GLY A 246 53.68 -15.39 18.86
CA GLY A 246 54.04 -16.66 18.23
C GLY A 246 52.87 -17.46 17.64
N GLY A 247 51.64 -17.11 18.02
CA GLY A 247 50.44 -17.83 17.63
C GLY A 247 50.04 -17.74 16.15
N LEU A 248 49.25 -18.71 15.67
CA LEU A 248 48.56 -18.73 14.38
C LEU A 248 47.25 -17.92 14.45
N SER A 249 46.58 -17.72 13.31
CA SER A 249 45.32 -16.97 13.28
C SER A 249 44.43 -17.26 12.08
N GLY A 250 43.14 -17.47 12.33
CA GLY A 250 42.09 -17.39 11.32
C GLY A 250 41.62 -15.96 11.07
N THR A 251 40.98 -15.73 9.92
CA THR A 251 40.24 -14.49 9.66
C THR A 251 38.91 -14.77 8.98
N THR A 252 37.90 -13.93 9.25
CA THR A 252 36.58 -13.96 8.59
C THR A 252 36.14 -12.55 8.22
N LYS A 253 35.25 -12.45 7.23
CA LYS A 253 34.62 -11.17 6.83
C LYS A 253 33.20 -11.10 7.38
N VAL A 254 32.89 -9.98 8.01
CA VAL A 254 31.55 -9.66 8.51
C VAL A 254 31.02 -8.48 7.73
N THR A 255 29.97 -8.69 6.95
CA THR A 255 29.24 -7.61 6.26
C THR A 255 28.08 -7.17 7.14
N ILE A 256 28.16 -5.93 7.62
CA ILE A 256 27.17 -5.30 8.48
C ILE A 256 26.40 -4.27 7.67
N THR A 257 25.10 -4.46 7.56
CA THR A 257 24.18 -3.51 6.91
C THR A 257 23.47 -2.67 7.98
N LEU A 258 23.34 -1.37 7.70
CA LEU A 258 22.48 -0.49 8.49
C LEU A 258 21.03 -0.70 8.05
N THR A 259 20.15 -1.06 9.00
CA THR A 259 18.71 -1.09 8.74
C THR A 259 18.10 0.28 9.01
N ASP A 260 17.30 0.72 8.04
CA ASP A 260 16.66 2.02 7.96
C ASP A 260 15.75 2.34 9.17
N VAL A 261 15.76 3.60 9.59
CA VAL A 261 14.96 4.12 10.70
C VAL A 261 14.40 5.48 10.31
N ASN A 262 13.06 5.68 10.37
CA ASN A 262 12.46 6.98 10.02
C ASN A 262 13.04 8.10 10.89
N ASP A 263 13.90 8.92 10.27
CA ASP A 263 14.62 9.98 10.93
C ASP A 263 14.81 11.23 10.06
N ASN A 264 14.52 11.14 8.76
CA ASN A 264 14.41 12.28 7.86
C ASN A 264 12.94 12.59 7.54
N PRO A 265 12.45 13.81 7.80
CA PRO A 265 11.13 14.22 7.34
C PRO A 265 11.14 14.49 5.82
N PRO A 266 10.02 14.22 5.11
CA PRO A 266 9.88 14.46 3.68
C PRO A 266 9.90 15.96 3.42
N LYS A 267 10.66 16.41 2.41
CA LYS A 267 10.88 17.84 2.11
C LYS A 267 10.52 18.18 0.69
N PHE A 268 9.73 19.24 0.49
CA PHE A 268 9.48 19.74 -0.86
C PHE A 268 10.72 20.47 -1.41
N PRO A 269 11.17 20.16 -2.65
CA PRO A 269 12.31 20.84 -3.27
C PRO A 269 11.99 22.28 -3.72
N GLN A 270 10.71 22.68 -3.65
CA GLN A 270 10.20 24.00 -4.00
C GLN A 270 9.18 24.44 -2.95
N SER A 271 9.20 25.70 -2.52
CA SER A 271 8.23 26.26 -1.56
C SER A 271 6.90 26.67 -2.20
N VAL A 272 6.86 26.80 -3.53
CA VAL A 272 5.65 27.07 -4.31
C VAL A 272 5.68 26.24 -5.59
N TYR A 273 4.65 25.42 -5.81
CA TYR A 273 4.35 24.82 -7.11
C TYR A 273 3.36 25.71 -7.87
N GLN A 274 3.50 25.77 -9.19
CA GLN A 274 2.56 26.45 -10.08
C GLN A 274 1.99 25.42 -11.05
N MET A 275 0.67 25.42 -11.19
CA MET A 275 -0.11 24.52 -12.04
C MET A 275 -1.16 25.36 -12.79
N SER A 276 -1.63 24.87 -13.93
CA SER A 276 -2.79 25.44 -14.60
C SER A 276 -3.80 24.36 -14.99
N VAL A 277 -5.05 24.77 -15.14
CA VAL A 277 -6.19 23.90 -15.46
C VAL A 277 -7.20 24.71 -16.26
N SER A 278 -7.66 24.19 -17.40
CA SER A 278 -8.75 24.79 -18.15
C SER A 278 -10.06 24.67 -17.36
N GLU A 279 -10.93 25.67 -17.41
CA GLU A 279 -12.23 25.54 -16.72
C GLU A 279 -13.15 24.46 -17.30
N ALA A 280 -12.93 24.10 -18.58
CA ALA A 280 -13.58 22.98 -19.25
C ALA A 280 -13.12 21.59 -18.73
N ALA A 281 -12.14 21.53 -17.82
CA ALA A 281 -11.68 20.28 -17.19
C ALA A 281 -12.79 19.65 -16.33
N VAL A 282 -12.82 18.32 -16.29
CA VAL A 282 -13.90 17.57 -15.63
C VAL A 282 -13.53 17.09 -14.22
N PRO A 283 -14.50 16.96 -13.29
CA PRO A 283 -14.23 16.37 -11.97
C PRO A 283 -13.62 14.95 -12.09
N GLY A 284 -12.50 14.74 -11.41
CA GLY A 284 -11.66 13.55 -11.48
C GLY A 284 -10.37 13.74 -12.29
N GLU A 285 -10.26 14.79 -13.11
CA GLU A 285 -9.11 15.08 -13.96
C GLU A 285 -7.87 15.55 -13.16
N GLU A 286 -6.67 15.19 -13.63
CA GLU A 286 -5.40 15.52 -12.99
C GLU A 286 -4.95 16.95 -13.35
N VAL A 287 -4.84 17.81 -12.33
CA VAL A 287 -4.38 19.21 -12.45
C VAL A 287 -2.86 19.31 -12.41
N GLY A 288 -2.20 18.34 -11.77
CA GLY A 288 -0.75 18.25 -11.71
C GLY A 288 -0.26 17.50 -10.47
N ARG A 289 1.06 17.39 -10.33
CA ARG A 289 1.71 16.61 -9.28
C ARG A 289 2.65 17.46 -8.43
N VAL A 290 2.65 17.21 -7.13
CA VAL A 290 3.70 17.67 -6.20
C VAL A 290 4.49 16.48 -5.68
N LYS A 291 5.76 16.70 -5.34
CA LYS A 291 6.63 15.65 -4.81
C LYS A 291 7.48 16.19 -3.67
N ALA A 292 7.24 15.71 -2.46
CA ALA A 292 8.22 15.80 -1.40
C ALA A 292 9.27 14.70 -1.62
N LYS A 293 10.54 14.99 -1.34
CA LYS A 293 11.59 13.98 -1.31
C LYS A 293 11.81 13.54 0.13
N ASP A 294 11.67 12.24 0.34
CA ASP A 294 12.16 11.51 1.50
C ASP A 294 13.41 10.71 1.08
N PRO A 295 14.48 10.60 1.90
CA PRO A 295 15.64 9.75 1.61
C PRO A 295 15.58 8.36 2.24
N ASP A 296 14.68 8.13 3.21
CA ASP A 296 14.53 6.89 3.97
C ASP A 296 13.86 5.80 3.08
N ILE A 297 14.03 4.51 3.40
CA ILE A 297 13.56 3.39 2.56
C ILE A 297 12.41 2.58 3.19
N GLY A 298 11.72 1.81 2.34
CA GLY A 298 10.62 0.95 2.77
C GLY A 298 9.43 1.74 3.30
N GLU A 299 8.90 1.36 4.46
CA GLU A 299 7.72 2.00 5.08
C GLU A 299 8.01 3.38 5.68
N ASN A 300 9.28 3.69 5.97
CA ASN A 300 9.70 4.95 6.60
C ASN A 300 9.60 6.12 5.61
N GLY A 301 10.16 5.94 4.40
CA GLY A 301 10.08 6.90 3.30
C GLY A 301 8.73 6.98 2.57
N LEU A 302 7.67 6.33 3.07
CA LEU A 302 6.32 6.44 2.49
C LEU A 302 5.67 7.78 2.86
N VAL A 303 5.31 8.56 1.85
CA VAL A 303 4.77 9.92 2.02
C VAL A 303 3.27 9.97 1.73
N ALA A 304 2.48 10.34 2.72
CA ALA A 304 1.06 10.68 2.56
C ALA A 304 0.89 12.18 2.30
N TYR A 305 0.14 12.53 1.25
CA TYR A 305 -0.17 13.92 0.89
C TYR A 305 -1.61 14.31 1.29
N SER A 306 -1.81 15.53 1.78
CA SER A 306 -3.12 16.09 2.12
C SER A 306 -3.20 17.60 1.85
N ILE A 307 -4.40 18.14 1.57
CA ILE A 307 -4.63 19.59 1.56
C ILE A 307 -5.11 19.98 2.97
N ILE A 308 -4.40 20.91 3.61
CA ILE A 308 -4.64 21.29 5.02
C ILE A 308 -5.23 22.70 5.20
N ASP A 309 -5.09 23.55 4.20
CA ASP A 309 -5.58 24.94 4.19
C ASP A 309 -5.67 25.43 2.72
N GLY A 310 -6.34 26.56 2.49
CA GLY A 310 -6.39 27.23 1.20
C GLY A 310 -7.81 27.49 0.68
N ASP A 311 -7.88 28.37 -0.32
CA ASP A 311 -9.15 28.92 -0.82
C ASP A 311 -9.78 28.10 -1.96
N GLY A 312 -9.30 26.86 -2.15
CA GLY A 312 -9.75 25.88 -3.14
C GLY A 312 -9.99 24.47 -2.58
N MET A 313 -9.98 24.27 -1.25
CA MET A 313 -10.25 22.97 -0.61
C MET A 313 -11.60 22.33 -1.02
N ASP A 314 -12.55 23.18 -1.42
CA ASP A 314 -13.86 22.76 -1.94
C ASP A 314 -13.84 22.36 -3.43
N MET A 315 -12.81 22.75 -4.19
CA MET A 315 -12.74 22.64 -5.65
C MET A 315 -11.74 21.58 -6.11
N PHE A 316 -10.74 21.27 -5.28
CA PHE A 316 -9.67 20.32 -5.57
C PHE A 316 -9.55 19.27 -4.45
N GLU A 317 -8.97 18.13 -4.79
CA GLU A 317 -8.50 17.12 -3.85
C GLU A 317 -7.10 16.63 -4.21
N ILE A 318 -6.46 15.88 -3.32
CA ILE A 318 -5.15 15.30 -3.55
C ILE A 318 -5.16 13.82 -3.18
N THR A 319 -4.53 13.00 -4.02
CA THR A 319 -4.37 11.56 -3.78
C THR A 319 -2.90 11.19 -3.88
N THR A 320 -2.41 10.38 -2.95
CA THR A 320 -1.05 9.82 -3.02
C THR A 320 -0.99 8.76 -4.11
N ASP A 321 -0.12 8.96 -5.09
CA ASP A 321 0.32 7.92 -6.04
C ASP A 321 1.40 7.09 -5.33
N TYR A 322 1.07 5.85 -4.96
CA TYR A 322 2.00 4.99 -4.22
C TYR A 322 3.12 4.40 -5.09
N GLU A 323 2.97 4.38 -6.42
CA GLU A 323 4.01 3.90 -7.33
C GLU A 323 5.07 4.98 -7.56
N THR A 324 4.66 6.25 -7.70
CA THR A 324 5.60 7.36 -7.88
C THR A 324 5.95 8.12 -6.60
N GLN A 325 5.24 7.89 -5.48
CA GLN A 325 5.33 8.68 -4.23
C GLN A 325 5.04 10.18 -4.44
N GLU A 326 4.02 10.50 -5.24
CA GLU A 326 3.63 11.88 -5.60
C GLU A 326 2.22 12.23 -5.11
N GLY A 327 2.03 13.49 -4.72
CA GLY A 327 0.73 14.07 -4.43
C GLY A 327 0.07 14.52 -5.72
N VAL A 328 -0.86 13.72 -6.24
CA VAL A 328 -1.61 14.00 -7.46
C VAL A 328 -2.81 14.88 -7.13
N VAL A 329 -2.78 16.14 -7.56
CA VAL A 329 -3.87 17.10 -7.39
C VAL A 329 -4.91 16.88 -8.47
N LYS A 330 -6.18 16.74 -8.08
CA LYS A 330 -7.31 16.46 -8.98
C LYS A 330 -8.43 17.47 -8.80
N LEU A 331 -9.17 17.69 -9.89
CA LEU A 331 -10.34 18.55 -9.87
C LEU A 331 -11.54 17.82 -9.23
N LYS A 332 -12.29 18.50 -8.35
CA LYS A 332 -13.39 17.92 -7.57
C LYS A 332 -14.77 18.48 -7.94
N LYS A 333 -14.81 19.69 -8.48
CA LYS A 333 -16.00 20.40 -8.98
C LYS A 333 -15.61 21.17 -10.23
N LEU A 334 -16.57 21.42 -11.12
CA LEU A 334 -16.38 22.30 -12.28
C LEU A 334 -15.87 23.68 -11.83
N LEU A 335 -15.04 24.29 -12.66
CA LEU A 335 -14.50 25.64 -12.43
C LEU A 335 -15.36 26.69 -13.18
N ASP A 336 -15.02 27.95 -12.94
CA ASP A 336 -15.67 29.15 -13.48
C ASP A 336 -14.61 30.26 -13.41
N PHE A 337 -14.03 30.60 -14.56
CA PHE A 337 -12.96 31.59 -14.69
C PHE A 337 -13.50 32.99 -14.42
N GLU A 338 -14.72 33.31 -14.82
CA GLU A 338 -15.37 34.61 -14.61
C GLU A 338 -15.58 34.92 -13.13
N THR A 339 -15.93 33.91 -12.35
CA THR A 339 -16.00 33.98 -10.89
C THR A 339 -14.62 33.94 -10.24
N LYS A 340 -13.70 33.03 -10.65
CA LYS A 340 -12.41 32.87 -9.95
C LYS A 340 -11.25 32.31 -10.80
N LYS A 341 -10.39 33.23 -11.24
CA LYS A 341 -9.23 32.99 -12.13
C LYS A 341 -8.01 32.31 -11.49
N SER A 342 -7.93 32.16 -10.16
CA SER A 342 -6.85 31.39 -9.51
C SER A 342 -7.19 30.96 -8.07
N TYR A 343 -6.50 29.91 -7.62
CA TYR A 343 -6.61 29.30 -6.30
C TYR A 343 -5.22 29.08 -5.68
N SER A 344 -5.17 29.04 -4.35
CA SER A 344 -3.96 28.80 -3.55
C SER A 344 -4.25 27.76 -2.47
N LEU A 345 -3.72 26.55 -2.66
CA LEU A 345 -3.82 25.44 -1.71
C LEU A 345 -2.55 25.38 -0.85
N LYS A 346 -2.68 24.94 0.40
CA LYS A 346 -1.56 24.51 1.23
C LYS A 346 -1.59 22.99 1.35
N VAL A 347 -0.60 22.33 0.74
CA VAL A 347 -0.44 20.88 0.80
C VAL A 347 0.56 20.52 1.88
N GLU A 348 0.25 19.48 2.64
CA GLU A 348 1.13 18.85 3.62
C GLU A 348 1.53 17.46 3.11
N ALA A 349 2.82 17.16 3.19
CA ALA A 349 3.39 15.82 3.00
C ALA A 349 3.89 15.32 4.35
N ALA A 350 3.55 14.09 4.74
CA ALA A 350 3.92 13.50 6.03
C ALA A 350 4.29 12.01 5.89
N ASN A 351 5.19 11.50 6.73
CA ASN A 351 5.47 10.05 6.78
C ASN A 351 4.24 9.29 7.30
N VAL A 352 3.95 8.13 6.73
CA VAL A 352 2.83 7.27 7.17
C VAL A 352 3.08 6.70 8.59
N HIS A 353 4.34 6.38 8.89
CA HIS A 353 4.76 5.81 10.17
C HIS A 353 5.79 6.72 10.83
N ILE A 354 5.64 7.01 12.13
CA ILE A 354 6.54 7.89 12.89
C ILE A 354 7.08 7.10 14.09
N ASP A 355 8.40 6.94 14.21
CA ASP A 355 9.02 6.32 15.39
C ASP A 355 9.02 7.32 16.57
N PRO A 356 8.42 6.98 17.72
CA PRO A 356 8.39 7.83 18.91
C PRO A 356 9.75 8.32 19.40
N LYS A 357 10.85 7.60 19.10
CA LYS A 357 12.22 7.99 19.49
C LYS A 357 12.69 9.29 18.84
N PHE A 358 12.23 9.58 17.61
CA PHE A 358 12.78 10.66 16.78
C PHE A 358 11.84 11.86 16.66
N ILE A 359 10.67 11.85 17.31
CA ILE A 359 9.70 12.98 17.38
C ILE A 359 10.36 14.31 17.82
N SER A 360 11.47 14.26 18.57
CA SER A 360 12.26 15.45 18.94
C SER A 360 12.99 16.14 17.78
N ASN A 361 13.24 15.43 16.68
CA ASN A 361 14.09 15.89 15.57
C ASN A 361 13.34 16.85 14.64
N GLY A 362 12.01 16.81 14.64
CA GLY A 362 11.16 17.75 13.93
C GLY A 362 9.75 17.24 13.69
N PRO A 363 8.90 18.04 13.02
CA PRO A 363 7.71 17.50 12.38
C PRO A 363 8.13 16.50 11.30
N PHE A 364 7.58 15.28 11.34
CA PHE A 364 7.69 14.26 10.27
C PHE A 364 6.80 14.60 9.07
N LYS A 365 6.91 15.86 8.63
CA LYS A 365 6.10 16.50 7.61
C LYS A 365 6.62 17.88 7.21
N ASP A 366 6.36 18.24 5.97
CA ASP A 366 6.64 19.56 5.38
C ASP A 366 5.38 20.09 4.66
N THR A 367 5.31 21.40 4.40
CA THR A 367 4.14 22.03 3.77
C THR A 367 4.51 22.99 2.65
N VAL A 368 3.85 22.84 1.51
CA VAL A 368 4.08 23.62 0.29
C VAL A 368 2.83 24.39 -0.14
N THR A 369 3.02 25.51 -0.84
CA THR A 369 1.90 26.24 -1.47
C THR A 369 1.75 25.78 -2.92
N VAL A 370 0.57 25.30 -3.31
CA VAL A 370 0.24 25.01 -4.71
C VAL A 370 -0.64 26.13 -5.24
N LYS A 371 -0.17 26.85 -6.25
CA LYS A 371 -0.94 27.89 -6.94
C LYS A 371 -1.47 27.34 -8.25
N ILE A 372 -2.79 27.38 -8.40
CA ILE A 372 -3.50 26.88 -9.57
C ILE A 372 -4.10 28.09 -10.28
N SER A 373 -3.65 28.38 -11.51
CA SER A 373 -4.32 29.34 -12.39
C SER A 373 -5.37 28.63 -13.22
N VAL A 374 -6.59 29.17 -13.26
CA VAL A 374 -7.62 28.70 -14.17
C VAL A 374 -7.36 29.31 -15.55
N GLU A 375 -7.52 28.53 -16.62
CA GLU A 375 -7.37 28.97 -18.00
C GLU A 375 -8.75 29.10 -18.67
N ASP A 376 -9.02 30.32 -19.17
CA ASP A 376 -10.14 30.77 -20.01
C ASP A 376 -10.45 29.73 -21.10
N ALA A 377 -11.67 29.18 -21.11
CA ALA A 377 -12.15 28.25 -22.13
C ALA A 377 -13.34 28.83 -22.90
N ASP A 378 -13.45 28.45 -24.16
CA ASP A 378 -14.48 28.94 -25.09
C ASP A 378 -15.88 28.44 -24.72
N GLU A 379 -16.72 29.31 -24.16
CA GLU A 379 -18.10 29.02 -23.75
C GLU A 379 -19.16 29.63 -24.72
N PRO A 380 -20.41 29.11 -24.72
CA PRO A 380 -21.48 29.68 -25.53
C PRO A 380 -22.04 31.00 -24.93
N PRO A 381 -22.47 31.96 -25.75
CA PRO A 381 -23.05 33.23 -25.27
C PRO A 381 -24.25 33.04 -24.32
N VAL A 382 -24.33 33.81 -23.23
CA VAL A 382 -25.42 33.65 -22.23
C VAL A 382 -26.43 34.79 -22.29
N PHE A 383 -27.72 34.49 -22.39
CA PHE A 383 -28.80 35.49 -22.32
C PHE A 383 -28.97 36.05 -20.90
N LEU A 384 -29.12 37.37 -20.77
CA LEU A 384 -29.29 38.05 -19.47
C LEU A 384 -30.58 37.69 -18.72
N LYS A 385 -31.50 36.94 -19.34
CA LYS A 385 -32.72 36.41 -18.73
C LYS A 385 -33.00 35.00 -19.28
N PRO A 386 -33.52 34.07 -18.46
CA PRO A 386 -33.90 32.73 -18.90
C PRO A 386 -35.14 32.71 -19.82
N SER A 387 -35.90 33.80 -19.86
CA SER A 387 -37.04 34.00 -20.77
C SER A 387 -37.33 35.49 -20.91
N TYR A 388 -37.92 35.89 -22.03
CA TYR A 388 -38.45 37.23 -22.24
C TYR A 388 -39.96 37.20 -22.47
N ILE A 389 -40.67 38.19 -21.95
CA ILE A 389 -42.09 38.43 -22.24
C ILE A 389 -42.21 39.85 -22.76
N PHE A 390 -42.89 40.03 -23.89
CA PHE A 390 -43.17 41.31 -24.52
C PHE A 390 -44.66 41.43 -24.87
N GLU A 391 -45.15 42.65 -25.00
CA GLU A 391 -46.54 42.96 -25.38
C GLU A 391 -46.54 43.84 -26.64
N VAL A 392 -47.44 43.57 -27.58
CA VAL A 392 -47.60 44.33 -28.83
C VAL A 392 -49.08 44.41 -29.19
N GLN A 393 -49.55 45.59 -29.62
CA GLN A 393 -50.94 45.75 -30.10
C GLN A 393 -51.10 45.07 -31.46
N GLU A 394 -52.25 44.46 -31.75
CA GLU A 394 -52.42 43.75 -33.02
C GLU A 394 -52.39 44.67 -34.25
N ASN A 395 -52.95 45.87 -34.11
CA ASN A 395 -52.91 46.93 -35.11
C ASN A 395 -51.51 47.55 -35.33
N ALA A 396 -50.46 47.01 -34.69
CA ALA A 396 -49.09 47.50 -34.82
C ALA A 396 -48.61 47.38 -36.27
N ALA A 397 -48.31 48.53 -36.88
CA ALA A 397 -47.80 48.59 -38.25
C ALA A 397 -46.51 47.77 -38.43
N SER A 398 -46.32 47.20 -39.62
CA SER A 398 -45.10 46.48 -40.00
C SER A 398 -43.84 47.31 -39.72
N GLY A 399 -42.86 46.71 -39.02
CA GLY A 399 -41.65 47.36 -38.55
C GLY A 399 -41.71 47.91 -37.11
N THR A 400 -42.84 47.78 -36.41
CA THR A 400 -42.97 48.19 -34.99
C THR A 400 -42.07 47.34 -34.11
N VAL A 401 -41.33 47.97 -33.19
CA VAL A 401 -40.44 47.28 -32.24
C VAL A 401 -41.26 46.66 -31.11
N VAL A 402 -41.16 45.34 -30.96
CA VAL A 402 -41.86 44.55 -29.93
C VAL A 402 -41.07 44.52 -28.63
N GLY A 403 -39.74 44.38 -28.73
CA GLY A 403 -38.86 44.23 -27.58
C GLY A 403 -37.41 44.01 -27.98
N LYS A 404 -36.56 43.78 -26.98
CA LYS A 404 -35.11 43.59 -27.16
C LYS A 404 -34.61 42.45 -26.27
N VAL A 405 -34.00 41.43 -26.86
CA VAL A 405 -33.22 40.42 -26.13
C VAL A 405 -31.76 40.87 -26.02
N HIS A 406 -31.01 40.28 -25.07
CA HIS A 406 -29.58 40.55 -24.97
C HIS A 406 -28.83 39.35 -24.38
N ALA A 407 -27.78 38.92 -25.06
CA ALA A 407 -26.80 37.96 -24.59
C ALA A 407 -25.43 38.63 -24.45
N LYS A 408 -24.60 38.08 -23.55
CA LYS A 408 -23.19 38.43 -23.34
C LYS A 408 -22.37 37.14 -23.41
N ASP A 409 -21.25 37.20 -24.12
CA ASP A 409 -20.21 36.18 -24.14
C ASP A 409 -19.62 36.08 -22.73
N PRO A 410 -19.59 34.92 -22.05
CA PRO A 410 -19.05 34.84 -20.70
C PRO A 410 -17.53 35.12 -20.67
N ASP A 411 -16.77 34.53 -21.61
CA ASP A 411 -15.32 34.61 -21.83
C ASP A 411 -14.67 35.96 -21.49
N ALA A 412 -13.39 35.92 -21.07
CA ALA A 412 -12.58 37.13 -20.97
C ALA A 412 -12.28 37.77 -22.35
N ALA A 413 -12.29 36.98 -23.42
CA ALA A 413 -12.19 37.45 -24.79
C ALA A 413 -13.55 37.94 -25.32
N ASN A 414 -13.86 39.23 -25.17
CA ASN A 414 -15.14 39.82 -25.58
C ASN A 414 -15.43 39.64 -27.10
N SER A 415 -16.17 38.59 -27.45
CA SER A 415 -16.55 38.27 -28.83
C SER A 415 -17.78 39.03 -29.30
N ALA A 416 -18.03 38.99 -30.61
CA ALA A 416 -19.20 39.63 -31.22
C ALA A 416 -20.32 38.59 -31.41
N ILE A 417 -21.50 38.88 -30.87
CA ILE A 417 -22.67 38.00 -30.93
C ILE A 417 -23.59 38.41 -32.09
N ARG A 418 -24.16 37.42 -32.79
CA ARG A 418 -25.29 37.63 -33.72
C ARG A 418 -26.56 36.91 -33.25
N TYR A 419 -27.69 37.60 -33.39
CA TYR A 419 -29.02 37.10 -33.00
C TYR A 419 -29.82 36.59 -34.20
N SER A 420 -30.62 35.54 -34.02
CA SER A 420 -31.57 35.04 -35.03
C SER A 420 -32.81 34.39 -34.41
N ILE A 421 -33.95 34.34 -35.12
CA ILE A 421 -35.17 33.66 -34.66
C ILE A 421 -35.20 32.23 -35.20
N ASP A 422 -35.56 31.26 -34.33
CA ASP A 422 -35.78 29.87 -34.72
C ASP A 422 -37.01 29.77 -35.66
N ARG A 423 -36.74 29.45 -36.92
CA ARG A 423 -37.76 29.35 -37.98
C ARG A 423 -38.82 28.27 -37.71
N HIS A 424 -38.55 27.30 -36.83
CA HIS A 424 -39.54 26.30 -36.45
C HIS A 424 -40.59 26.85 -35.45
N THR A 425 -40.27 27.96 -34.79
CA THR A 425 -41.14 28.64 -33.82
C THR A 425 -41.89 29.85 -34.40
N ASP A 426 -41.38 30.43 -35.49
CA ASP A 426 -42.08 31.43 -36.31
C ASP A 426 -42.10 31.00 -37.79
N LEU A 427 -42.86 29.92 -38.06
CA LEU A 427 -43.03 29.35 -39.41
C LEU A 427 -43.62 30.39 -40.39
N GLU A 428 -44.55 31.19 -39.89
CA GLU A 428 -45.29 32.24 -40.60
C GLU A 428 -44.44 33.50 -40.84
N ARG A 429 -43.39 33.73 -40.05
CA ARG A 429 -42.54 34.94 -40.06
C ARG A 429 -43.32 36.21 -39.72
N TYR A 430 -44.04 36.18 -38.60
CA TYR A 430 -44.65 37.39 -38.04
C TYR A 430 -43.57 38.40 -37.58
N PHE A 431 -42.39 37.92 -37.16
CA PHE A 431 -41.35 38.74 -36.56
C PHE A 431 -39.99 38.66 -37.28
N VAL A 432 -39.15 39.67 -37.04
CA VAL A 432 -37.73 39.67 -37.39
C VAL A 432 -36.91 40.26 -36.25
N ILE A 433 -35.72 39.70 -36.02
CA ILE A 433 -34.73 40.25 -35.10
C ILE A 433 -33.60 40.93 -35.89
N ASN A 434 -33.16 42.10 -35.43
CA ASN A 434 -31.91 42.68 -35.92
C ASN A 434 -30.73 41.89 -35.33
N ALA A 435 -29.90 41.32 -36.21
CA ALA A 435 -28.82 40.42 -35.82
C ALA A 435 -27.71 41.08 -34.98
N GLU A 436 -27.62 42.41 -34.93
CA GLU A 436 -26.51 43.11 -34.24
C GLU A 436 -26.91 43.76 -32.91
N ASP A 437 -28.19 44.11 -32.72
CA ASP A 437 -28.66 44.72 -31.48
C ASP A 437 -29.70 43.87 -30.70
N GLY A 438 -30.27 42.81 -31.29
CA GLY A 438 -31.27 41.96 -30.63
C GLY A 438 -32.68 42.57 -30.54
N ASN A 439 -32.96 43.68 -31.24
CA ASN A 439 -34.31 44.27 -31.33
C ASN A 439 -35.22 43.42 -32.23
N ILE A 440 -36.38 43.01 -31.70
CA ILE A 440 -37.43 42.25 -32.40
C ILE A 440 -38.48 43.22 -32.94
N LYS A 441 -38.92 43.02 -34.18
CA LYS A 441 -39.92 43.84 -34.89
C LYS A 441 -40.99 43.00 -35.56
N THR A 442 -42.19 43.54 -35.74
CA THR A 442 -43.23 42.95 -36.59
C THR A 442 -42.86 43.05 -38.07
N ILE A 443 -43.29 42.08 -38.88
CA ILE A 443 -43.29 42.13 -40.36
C ILE A 443 -44.73 42.02 -40.87
N LYS A 444 -45.47 41.00 -40.43
CA LYS A 444 -46.89 40.83 -40.74
C LYS A 444 -47.76 41.71 -39.86
N ALA A 445 -49.02 41.88 -40.27
CA ALA A 445 -50.08 42.23 -39.33
C ALA A 445 -50.26 41.10 -38.30
N LEU A 446 -50.76 41.44 -37.13
CA LEU A 446 -51.15 40.50 -36.09
C LEU A 446 -52.69 40.54 -35.98
N ASP A 447 -53.26 39.45 -35.48
CA ASP A 447 -54.70 39.24 -35.25
C ASP A 447 -54.78 38.43 -33.95
N ARG A 448 -55.31 39.02 -32.88
CA ARG A 448 -55.36 38.39 -31.55
C ARG A 448 -56.37 37.23 -31.53
N GLU A 449 -57.46 37.38 -32.28
CA GLU A 449 -58.56 36.42 -32.36
C GLU A 449 -58.15 35.16 -33.12
N GLU A 450 -57.12 35.24 -33.96
CA GLU A 450 -56.38 34.09 -34.51
C GLU A 450 -55.27 33.62 -33.55
N ILE A 451 -54.36 34.52 -33.11
CA ILE A 451 -53.18 34.15 -32.29
C ILE A 451 -52.86 35.18 -31.19
N ALA A 452 -53.49 35.06 -30.02
CA ALA A 452 -53.24 35.93 -28.87
C ALA A 452 -51.81 35.83 -28.26
N TRP A 453 -51.05 34.76 -28.56
CA TRP A 453 -49.68 34.55 -28.04
C TRP A 453 -48.76 33.88 -29.07
N HIS A 454 -47.67 34.56 -29.45
CA HIS A 454 -46.60 33.97 -30.25
C HIS A 454 -45.42 33.58 -29.36
N ASN A 455 -45.15 32.27 -29.26
CA ASN A 455 -44.04 31.73 -28.48
C ASN A 455 -42.86 31.40 -29.40
N ILE A 456 -41.98 32.38 -29.63
CA ILE A 456 -40.80 32.23 -30.49
C ILE A 456 -39.57 31.85 -29.67
N SER A 457 -38.60 31.19 -30.28
CA SER A 457 -37.25 31.02 -29.72
C SER A 457 -36.25 31.91 -30.46
N VAL A 458 -35.33 32.49 -29.71
CA VAL A 458 -34.25 33.32 -30.25
C VAL A 458 -32.91 32.65 -29.94
N PHE A 459 -32.07 32.55 -30.96
CA PHE A 459 -30.68 32.11 -30.86
C PHE A 459 -29.72 33.30 -30.75
N ALA A 460 -28.64 33.11 -30.01
CA ALA A 460 -27.43 33.93 -30.01
C ALA A 460 -26.23 33.05 -30.35
N VAL A 461 -25.37 33.50 -31.27
CA VAL A 461 -24.22 32.74 -31.80
C VAL A 461 -23.01 33.67 -31.93
N GLU A 462 -21.81 33.18 -31.63
CA GLU A 462 -20.55 33.92 -31.80
C GLU A 462 -20.21 34.09 -33.30
N VAL A 463 -19.68 35.25 -33.69
CA VAL A 463 -19.43 35.59 -35.11
C VAL A 463 -18.35 34.70 -35.75
N HIS A 464 -17.36 34.24 -35.00
CA HIS A 464 -16.23 33.46 -35.53
C HIS A 464 -16.38 31.94 -35.29
N LYS A 465 -17.17 31.50 -34.29
CA LYS A 465 -17.38 30.10 -33.91
C LYS A 465 -18.86 29.69 -34.01
N GLN A 466 -19.30 29.30 -35.21
CA GLN A 466 -20.70 28.92 -35.50
C GLN A 466 -21.19 27.60 -34.86
N HIS A 467 -20.45 27.02 -33.91
CA HIS A 467 -20.83 25.82 -33.15
C HIS A 467 -21.23 26.14 -31.70
N GLN A 468 -20.94 27.35 -31.22
CA GLN A 468 -21.32 27.87 -29.92
C GLN A 468 -22.67 28.61 -30.06
N GLU A 469 -23.80 27.95 -29.77
CA GLU A 469 -25.13 28.57 -29.81
C GLU A 469 -25.88 28.50 -28.49
N ALA A 470 -26.63 29.56 -28.20
CA ALA A 470 -27.52 29.65 -27.05
C ALA A 470 -28.94 29.98 -27.48
N LYS A 471 -29.94 29.47 -26.75
CA LYS A 471 -31.35 29.57 -27.09
C LYS A 471 -32.17 30.11 -25.92
N VAL A 472 -33.02 31.12 -26.17
CA VAL A 472 -33.95 31.68 -25.17
C VAL A 472 -35.40 31.68 -25.69
N PRO A 473 -36.39 31.29 -24.89
CA PRO A 473 -37.80 31.46 -25.22
C PRO A 473 -38.24 32.93 -25.04
N VAL A 474 -39.02 33.42 -26.01
CA VAL A 474 -39.60 34.76 -26.03
C VAL A 474 -41.11 34.63 -26.29
N ALA A 475 -41.91 34.94 -25.27
CA ALA A 475 -43.37 34.97 -25.39
C ALA A 475 -43.82 36.39 -25.75
N ILE A 476 -44.46 36.54 -26.90
CA ILE A 476 -45.02 37.81 -27.37
C ILE A 476 -46.54 37.71 -27.22
N LYS A 477 -47.09 38.47 -26.28
CA LYS A 477 -48.54 38.62 -26.09
C LYS A 477 -49.07 39.66 -27.07
N VAL A 478 -50.11 39.30 -27.81
CA VAL A 478 -50.87 40.26 -28.61
C VAL A 478 -51.89 40.95 -27.69
N VAL A 479 -51.93 42.28 -27.74
CA VAL A 479 -52.79 43.13 -26.92
C VAL A 479 -53.98 43.61 -27.74
N ASP A 480 -55.14 43.36 -27.17
CA ASP A 480 -56.47 43.58 -27.73
C ASP A 480 -56.74 45.05 -28.12
N VAL A 481 -57.27 45.24 -29.32
CA VAL A 481 -57.76 46.50 -29.87
C VAL A 481 -59.17 46.28 -30.41
N ASN A 482 -60.12 47.14 -30.03
CA ASN A 482 -61.51 47.00 -30.48
C ASN A 482 -61.62 47.16 -32.01
N ASP A 483 -61.73 46.04 -32.71
CA ASP A 483 -61.59 45.82 -34.16
C ASP A 483 -62.80 45.08 -34.72
N ASN A 484 -63.39 44.17 -33.95
CA ASN A 484 -64.65 43.53 -34.30
C ASN A 484 -65.84 44.37 -33.84
N ALA A 485 -66.91 44.31 -34.62
CA ALA A 485 -68.21 44.85 -34.24
C ALA A 485 -69.14 43.73 -33.74
N PRO A 486 -69.93 43.96 -32.68
CA PRO A 486 -70.74 42.92 -32.06
C PRO A 486 -71.87 42.47 -32.96
N LYS A 487 -72.15 41.17 -32.96
CA LYS A 487 -73.20 40.54 -33.77
C LYS A 487 -74.16 39.77 -32.87
N PHE A 488 -75.31 39.32 -33.39
CA PHE A 488 -76.15 38.37 -32.64
C PHE A 488 -75.37 37.08 -32.34
N ALA A 489 -75.44 36.60 -31.10
CA ALA A 489 -74.80 35.36 -30.64
C ALA A 489 -75.37 34.09 -31.33
N ALA A 490 -76.54 34.21 -31.96
CA ALA A 490 -77.18 33.14 -32.72
C ALA A 490 -78.02 33.73 -33.87
N ALA A 491 -78.37 32.89 -34.84
CA ALA A 491 -79.37 33.22 -35.85
C ALA A 491 -80.78 33.19 -35.22
N TYR A 492 -81.24 34.33 -34.71
CA TYR A 492 -82.57 34.46 -34.12
C TYR A 492 -83.67 34.54 -35.19
N GLU A 493 -84.54 33.54 -35.23
CA GLU A 493 -85.91 33.67 -35.74
C GLU A 493 -86.88 33.80 -34.57
N ALA A 494 -87.76 34.78 -34.62
CA ALA A 494 -88.83 34.97 -33.64
C ALA A 494 -90.22 34.70 -34.26
N PHE A 495 -91.18 34.35 -33.41
CA PHE A 495 -92.59 34.33 -33.78
C PHE A 495 -93.41 35.25 -32.87
N VAL A 496 -94.46 35.86 -33.44
CA VAL A 496 -95.43 36.68 -32.72
C VAL A 496 -96.84 36.20 -33.04
N CYS A 497 -97.66 36.03 -32.01
CA CYS A 497 -99.02 35.56 -32.18
C CYS A 497 -99.94 36.65 -32.74
N GLU A 498 -100.92 36.28 -33.56
CA GLU A 498 -101.95 37.22 -34.07
C GLU A 498 -102.75 37.90 -32.93
N ASN A 499 -102.91 37.22 -31.79
CA ASN A 499 -103.53 37.72 -30.56
C ASN A 499 -102.54 38.33 -29.55
N ALA A 500 -101.31 38.66 -29.96
CA ALA A 500 -100.33 39.27 -29.08
C ALA A 500 -100.74 40.68 -28.61
N ARG A 501 -100.46 40.95 -27.33
CA ARG A 501 -100.86 42.18 -26.61
C ARG A 501 -99.75 43.22 -26.63
N SER A 502 -100.08 44.50 -26.48
CA SER A 502 -99.09 45.57 -26.29
C SER A 502 -98.24 45.32 -25.03
N ASN A 503 -96.96 45.64 -25.11
CA ASN A 503 -95.90 45.33 -24.14
C ASN A 503 -95.65 43.84 -23.86
N GLN A 504 -96.17 42.92 -24.69
CA GLN A 504 -95.79 41.51 -24.62
C GLN A 504 -94.37 41.31 -25.16
N GLN A 505 -93.46 40.81 -24.31
CA GLN A 505 -92.15 40.29 -24.70
C GLN A 505 -92.34 38.92 -25.37
N PHE A 506 -91.66 38.68 -26.50
CA PHE A 506 -91.77 37.44 -27.28
C PHE A 506 -90.42 36.80 -27.64
N ILE A 507 -89.33 37.55 -27.59
CA ILE A 507 -87.96 37.02 -27.66
C ILE A 507 -87.00 37.86 -26.82
N THR A 508 -85.97 37.22 -26.28
CA THR A 508 -84.76 37.86 -25.78
C THR A 508 -83.61 37.48 -26.69
N ILE A 509 -82.84 38.47 -27.15
CA ILE A 509 -81.65 38.31 -27.97
C ILE A 509 -80.41 38.67 -27.15
N SER A 510 -79.27 38.04 -27.45
CA SER A 510 -77.95 38.44 -26.95
C SER A 510 -77.00 38.71 -28.10
N ALA A 511 -75.94 39.44 -27.81
CA ALA A 511 -74.83 39.67 -28.71
C ALA A 511 -73.61 38.86 -28.29
N ASP A 512 -72.73 38.64 -29.24
CA ASP A 512 -71.41 38.03 -29.09
C ASP A 512 -70.41 38.89 -29.86
N ASP A 513 -69.19 38.96 -29.34
CA ASP A 513 -68.09 39.69 -29.95
C ASP A 513 -66.78 38.94 -29.73
N LYS A 514 -65.80 39.16 -30.61
CA LYS A 514 -64.55 38.38 -30.60
C LYS A 514 -63.48 38.98 -29.69
N ASP A 515 -63.47 40.31 -29.60
CA ASP A 515 -62.50 41.11 -28.87
C ASP A 515 -62.55 40.83 -27.35
N GLU A 516 -61.50 41.18 -26.61
CA GLU A 516 -61.40 40.89 -25.19
C GLU A 516 -62.51 41.56 -24.38
N SER A 517 -63.01 40.85 -23.37
CA SER A 517 -64.03 41.37 -22.44
C SER A 517 -63.59 42.62 -21.67
N ALA A 518 -62.30 42.99 -21.75
CA ALA A 518 -61.75 44.27 -21.30
C ALA A 518 -62.18 45.46 -22.19
N ASN A 519 -62.29 45.27 -23.51
CA ASN A 519 -62.78 46.27 -24.47
C ASN A 519 -64.30 46.21 -24.67
N GLY A 520 -64.92 45.04 -24.46
CA GLY A 520 -66.38 44.82 -24.61
C GLY A 520 -67.32 44.81 -23.38
N PRO A 521 -67.10 45.53 -22.25
CA PRO A 521 -67.83 45.28 -20.99
C PRO A 521 -69.29 45.77 -20.92
N ARG A 522 -69.94 46.13 -22.04
CA ARG A 522 -71.42 46.09 -22.21
C ARG A 522 -71.84 46.31 -23.67
N PHE A 523 -72.76 45.49 -24.17
CA PHE A 523 -73.45 45.75 -25.44
C PHE A 523 -74.64 46.70 -25.27
N ILE A 524 -74.78 47.66 -26.19
CA ILE A 524 -75.89 48.62 -26.26
C ILE A 524 -76.76 48.28 -27.47
N PHE A 525 -77.95 47.77 -27.20
CA PHE A 525 -78.94 47.42 -28.23
C PHE A 525 -79.89 48.59 -28.50
N SER A 526 -80.03 48.99 -29.77
CA SER A 526 -80.89 50.09 -30.20
C SER A 526 -81.59 49.79 -31.53
N LEU A 527 -82.60 50.61 -31.88
CA LEU A 527 -83.22 50.59 -33.21
C LEU A 527 -82.59 51.67 -34.09
N PRO A 528 -82.33 51.42 -35.39
CA PRO A 528 -81.82 52.42 -36.33
C PRO A 528 -82.65 53.72 -36.31
N PRO A 529 -82.03 54.90 -36.51
CA PRO A 529 -82.69 56.21 -36.44
C PRO A 529 -84.01 56.31 -37.23
N GLU A 530 -84.07 55.66 -38.39
CA GLU A 530 -85.20 55.62 -39.31
C GLU A 530 -86.42 54.90 -38.71
N ILE A 531 -86.20 53.99 -37.75
CA ILE A 531 -87.24 53.14 -37.15
C ILE A 531 -87.29 53.20 -35.61
N ILE A 532 -86.67 54.20 -34.95
CA ILE A 532 -86.87 54.46 -33.49
C ILE A 532 -88.36 54.61 -33.14
N HIS A 533 -89.20 55.02 -34.09
CA HIS A 533 -90.65 55.13 -33.93
C HIS A 533 -91.44 54.00 -34.61
N ASN A 534 -90.85 52.80 -34.73
CA ASN A 534 -91.53 51.61 -35.25
C ASN A 534 -92.89 51.39 -34.53
N PRO A 535 -94.02 51.29 -35.26
CA PRO A 535 -95.35 51.14 -34.67
C PRO A 535 -95.66 49.70 -34.24
N ASN A 536 -94.93 48.71 -34.74
CA ASN A 536 -95.22 47.29 -34.51
C ASN A 536 -94.45 46.74 -33.30
N PHE A 537 -93.17 47.08 -33.18
CA PHE A 537 -92.25 46.54 -32.17
C PHE A 537 -91.46 47.65 -31.46
N THR A 538 -90.97 47.33 -30.26
CA THR A 538 -90.02 48.16 -29.50
C THR A 538 -88.97 47.27 -28.85
N LEU A 539 -87.83 47.86 -28.50
CA LEU A 539 -86.67 47.17 -27.93
C LEU A 539 -86.44 47.63 -26.49
N ARG A 540 -86.07 46.71 -25.59
CA ARG A 540 -85.64 46.99 -24.22
C ARG A 540 -84.31 46.30 -23.96
N ASP A 541 -83.23 47.08 -23.93
CA ASP A 541 -81.97 46.67 -23.31
C ASP A 541 -82.23 46.26 -21.85
N ASN A 542 -81.88 45.02 -21.50
CA ASN A 542 -82.06 44.47 -20.16
C ASN A 542 -80.86 44.80 -19.23
N ARG A 543 -79.77 45.36 -19.78
CA ARG A 543 -78.51 45.75 -19.10
C ARG A 543 -77.62 44.59 -18.65
N ASP A 544 -77.85 43.40 -19.20
CA ASP A 544 -77.17 42.12 -18.88
C ASP A 544 -76.54 41.49 -20.14
N ASN A 545 -76.15 42.32 -21.11
CA ASN A 545 -75.78 41.92 -22.48
C ASN A 545 -76.88 41.22 -23.30
N THR A 546 -78.13 41.29 -22.84
CA THR A 546 -79.31 40.90 -23.61
C THR A 546 -80.28 42.07 -23.85
N ALA A 547 -81.11 41.95 -24.89
CA ALA A 547 -82.25 42.83 -25.12
C ALA A 547 -83.53 42.03 -25.36
N SER A 548 -84.62 42.50 -24.78
CA SER A 548 -85.96 41.96 -25.00
C SER A 548 -86.65 42.72 -26.11
N VAL A 549 -87.24 42.00 -27.07
CA VAL A 549 -88.10 42.60 -28.09
C VAL A 549 -89.55 42.47 -27.65
N LEU A 550 -90.29 43.58 -27.69
CA LEU A 550 -91.67 43.68 -27.23
C LEU A 550 -92.60 44.17 -28.35
N VAL A 551 -93.82 43.66 -28.33
CA VAL A 551 -94.92 44.12 -29.17
C VAL A 551 -95.37 45.51 -28.71
N ARG A 552 -95.52 46.46 -29.64
CA ARG A 552 -95.98 47.83 -29.34
C ARG A 552 -97.48 48.03 -29.61
N ARG A 553 -98.00 47.38 -30.64
CA ARG A 553 -99.39 47.44 -31.13
C ARG A 553 -100.28 46.35 -30.53
N GLU A 554 -101.59 46.55 -30.55
CA GLU A 554 -102.54 45.45 -30.33
C GLU A 554 -102.75 44.66 -31.63
N GLY A 555 -102.46 43.36 -31.59
CA GLY A 555 -102.80 42.38 -32.64
C GLY A 555 -102.03 42.47 -33.96
N PHE A 556 -101.77 41.28 -34.53
CA PHE A 556 -101.19 41.09 -35.86
C PHE A 556 -102.16 40.33 -36.77
N SER A 557 -101.89 40.30 -38.08
CA SER A 557 -102.72 39.58 -39.05
C SER A 557 -101.87 39.03 -40.18
N ARG A 558 -101.70 37.70 -40.20
CA ARG A 558 -100.86 36.98 -41.16
C ARG A 558 -101.32 37.14 -42.62
N GLN A 559 -102.58 37.50 -42.83
CA GLN A 559 -103.14 37.82 -44.15
C GLN A 559 -102.77 39.22 -44.67
N LYS A 560 -102.26 40.11 -43.80
CA LYS A 560 -101.80 41.46 -44.20
C LYS A 560 -100.28 41.54 -44.28
N GLN A 561 -99.60 40.90 -43.32
CA GLN A 561 -98.16 40.75 -43.27
C GLN A 561 -97.82 39.57 -42.36
N ASP A 562 -97.21 38.54 -42.93
CA ASP A 562 -96.76 37.32 -42.26
C ASP A 562 -95.30 37.41 -41.79
N LEU A 563 -94.45 38.15 -42.49
CA LEU A 563 -93.05 38.38 -42.13
C LEU A 563 -92.76 39.85 -41.83
N TYR A 564 -92.12 40.10 -40.70
CA TYR A 564 -91.47 41.35 -40.35
C TYR A 564 -89.96 41.15 -40.25
N LEU A 565 -89.21 42.15 -40.72
CA LEU A 565 -87.77 42.26 -40.56
C LEU A 565 -87.49 43.46 -39.65
N LEU A 566 -86.84 43.22 -38.51
CA LEU A 566 -86.50 44.24 -37.53
C LEU A 566 -84.97 44.39 -37.46
N PRO A 567 -84.38 45.39 -38.15
CA PRO A 567 -82.98 45.71 -37.95
C PRO A 567 -82.77 46.29 -36.53
N ILE A 568 -81.74 45.78 -35.85
CA ILE A 568 -81.32 46.16 -34.51
C ILE A 568 -79.84 46.51 -34.60
N VAL A 569 -79.49 47.70 -34.13
CA VAL A 569 -78.09 48.12 -34.03
C VAL A 569 -77.55 47.67 -32.68
N ILE A 570 -76.42 46.97 -32.71
CA ILE A 570 -75.66 46.57 -31.53
C ILE A 570 -74.37 47.39 -31.54
N SER A 571 -74.06 48.07 -30.44
CA SER A 571 -72.79 48.76 -30.22
C SER A 571 -72.06 48.11 -29.05
N ASP A 572 -70.74 48.05 -29.11
CA ASP A 572 -69.89 47.64 -27.98
C ASP A 572 -69.67 48.81 -26.99
N GLY A 573 -68.72 48.61 -26.06
CA GLY A 573 -68.25 49.62 -25.11
C GLY A 573 -66.79 50.07 -25.36
N GLY A 574 -66.24 49.79 -26.53
CA GLY A 574 -64.83 49.96 -26.88
C GLY A 574 -64.41 51.40 -27.15
N LEU A 575 -63.14 51.58 -27.49
CA LEU A 575 -62.53 52.89 -27.80
C LEU A 575 -61.60 52.80 -29.02
N PRO A 576 -62.05 53.19 -30.24
CA PRO A 576 -63.40 53.68 -30.56
C PRO A 576 -64.46 52.57 -30.48
N PRO A 577 -65.72 52.88 -30.14
CA PRO A 577 -66.76 51.88 -30.11
C PRO A 577 -67.20 51.52 -31.54
N LEU A 578 -67.34 50.22 -31.81
CA LEU A 578 -67.84 49.69 -33.07
C LEU A 578 -69.30 49.26 -32.92
N SER A 579 -69.97 49.12 -34.06
CA SER A 579 -71.37 48.72 -34.10
C SER A 579 -71.73 48.00 -35.39
N SER A 580 -72.67 47.05 -35.30
CA SER A 580 -73.22 46.34 -36.44
C SER A 580 -74.75 46.34 -36.42
N THR A 581 -75.38 46.09 -37.57
CA THR A 581 -76.85 46.05 -37.71
C THR A 581 -77.30 44.65 -38.08
N ASN A 582 -77.82 43.92 -37.11
CA ASN A 582 -78.36 42.57 -37.31
C ASN A 582 -79.87 42.64 -37.52
N THR A 583 -80.40 41.85 -38.46
CA THR A 583 -81.84 41.82 -38.74
C THR A 583 -82.49 40.61 -38.06
N LEU A 584 -83.39 40.86 -37.11
CA LEU A 584 -84.25 39.84 -36.52
C LEU A 584 -85.42 39.53 -37.48
N THR A 585 -85.61 38.26 -37.84
CA THR A 585 -86.82 37.81 -38.54
C THR A 585 -87.93 37.56 -37.53
N ILE A 586 -89.14 38.06 -37.80
CA ILE A 586 -90.31 37.89 -36.92
C ILE A 586 -91.49 37.42 -37.77
N ARG A 587 -91.94 36.18 -37.54
CA ARG A 587 -93.07 35.58 -38.26
C ARG A 587 -94.37 35.71 -37.47
N VAL A 588 -95.47 36.07 -38.13
CA VAL A 588 -96.80 36.15 -37.53
C VAL A 588 -97.48 34.78 -37.61
N CYS A 589 -97.80 34.21 -36.45
CA CYS A 589 -98.40 32.87 -36.35
C CYS A 589 -99.77 32.90 -35.67
N GLY A 590 -100.66 32.00 -36.08
CA GLY A 590 -101.86 31.69 -35.32
C GLY A 590 -101.49 30.93 -34.05
N CYS A 591 -102.06 31.34 -32.92
CA CYS A 591 -101.83 30.75 -31.60
C CYS A 591 -103.16 30.47 -30.87
N ASP A 592 -103.12 29.63 -29.85
CA ASP A 592 -104.28 29.31 -29.01
C ASP A 592 -104.60 30.43 -27.98
N SER A 593 -105.57 30.18 -27.10
CA SER A 593 -105.96 31.09 -26.01
C SER A 593 -104.89 31.28 -24.94
N ASN A 594 -103.90 30.38 -24.88
CA ASN A 594 -102.82 30.36 -23.90
C ASN A 594 -101.51 30.91 -24.46
N GLY A 595 -101.48 31.27 -25.76
CA GLY A 595 -100.29 31.78 -26.47
C GLY A 595 -99.42 30.69 -27.11
N SER A 596 -99.89 29.44 -27.16
CA SER A 596 -99.16 28.33 -27.79
C SER A 596 -99.33 28.36 -29.31
N LEU A 597 -98.25 28.13 -30.05
CA LEU A 597 -98.19 28.22 -31.51
C LEU A 597 -98.99 27.09 -32.17
N LEU A 598 -99.94 27.43 -33.06
CA LEU A 598 -100.77 26.49 -33.82
C LEU A 598 -100.32 26.34 -35.28
N SER A 599 -100.04 27.44 -35.96
CA SER A 599 -99.49 27.44 -37.33
C SER A 599 -98.93 28.81 -37.72
N CYS A 600 -97.77 28.81 -38.39
CA CYS A 600 -97.19 30.00 -39.02
C CYS A 600 -97.44 30.07 -40.53
N ASN A 601 -98.07 29.07 -41.14
CA ASN A 601 -98.35 29.04 -42.57
C ASN A 601 -99.68 29.74 -42.85
N ALA A 602 -99.68 30.69 -43.79
CA ALA A 602 -100.90 31.40 -44.18
C ALA A 602 -101.97 30.49 -44.80
N GLU A 603 -101.53 29.44 -45.53
CA GLU A 603 -102.38 28.45 -46.21
C GLU A 603 -102.21 27.05 -45.62
N ALA A 604 -103.28 26.47 -45.07
CA ALA A 604 -103.42 25.03 -44.80
C ALA A 604 -104.86 24.66 -44.37
N TYR A 605 -105.84 24.66 -45.28
CA TYR A 605 -107.17 24.10 -44.99
C TYR A 605 -107.75 23.28 -46.15
N ILE A 606 -107.63 21.94 -46.00
CA ILE A 606 -108.40 20.86 -46.62
C ILE A 606 -108.37 20.75 -48.16
N LEU A 607 -107.74 19.68 -48.64
CA LEU A 607 -108.23 18.89 -49.77
C LEU A 607 -108.04 17.39 -49.47
N ASN A 608 -108.89 16.53 -50.04
CA ASN A 608 -109.01 15.14 -49.65
C ASN A 608 -108.00 14.21 -50.35
N ALA A 609 -107.56 13.17 -49.63
CA ALA A 609 -107.12 11.88 -50.17
C ALA A 609 -106.23 11.91 -51.44
N GLY A 610 -105.09 12.59 -51.35
CA GLY A 610 -103.98 12.51 -52.30
C GLY A 610 -102.65 12.33 -51.57
N LEU A 611 -101.68 11.65 -52.19
CA LEU A 611 -100.37 11.41 -51.57
C LEU A 611 -99.67 12.77 -51.33
N SER A 612 -99.29 13.04 -50.07
CA SER A 612 -98.68 14.32 -49.68
C SER A 612 -97.46 14.66 -50.54
N THR A 613 -97.31 15.93 -50.92
CA THR A 613 -96.11 16.43 -51.61
C THR A 613 -94.84 16.17 -50.81
N GLY A 614 -94.91 16.22 -49.47
CA GLY A 614 -93.83 15.81 -48.58
C GLY A 614 -93.47 14.33 -48.67
N ALA A 615 -94.46 13.45 -48.89
CA ALA A 615 -94.22 12.02 -49.13
C ALA A 615 -93.64 11.77 -50.54
N LEU A 616 -94.06 12.54 -51.54
CA LEU A 616 -93.50 12.49 -52.90
C LEU A 616 -92.03 12.97 -52.91
N ILE A 617 -91.73 14.05 -52.19
CA ILE A 617 -90.36 14.55 -51.96
C ILE A 617 -89.55 13.55 -51.14
N ALA A 618 -90.11 12.91 -50.11
CA ALA A 618 -89.42 11.87 -49.34
C ALA A 618 -89.11 10.63 -50.19
N ILE A 619 -90.03 10.19 -51.06
CA ILE A 619 -89.78 9.09 -52.01
C ILE A 619 -88.68 9.47 -53.01
N LEU A 620 -88.73 10.69 -53.57
CA LEU A 620 -87.66 11.20 -54.44
C LEU A 620 -86.32 11.30 -53.71
N ALA A 621 -86.30 11.80 -52.46
CA ALA A 621 -85.10 11.87 -51.63
C ALA A 621 -84.55 10.47 -51.31
N CYS A 622 -85.40 9.49 -50.97
CA CYS A 622 -84.98 8.11 -50.77
C CYS A 622 -84.45 7.46 -52.06
N ILE A 623 -85.02 7.77 -53.22
CA ILE A 623 -84.51 7.31 -54.53
C ILE A 623 -83.16 7.97 -54.85
N VAL A 624 -83.01 9.28 -54.60
CA VAL A 624 -81.74 10.00 -54.79
C VAL A 624 -80.67 9.52 -53.80
N ILE A 625 -81.02 9.28 -52.54
CA ILE A 625 -80.11 8.73 -51.52
C ILE A 625 -79.73 7.29 -51.88
N LEU A 626 -80.66 6.45 -52.37
CA LEU A 626 -80.32 5.12 -52.88
C LEU A 626 -79.42 5.19 -54.12
N LEU A 627 -79.66 6.10 -55.05
CA LEU A 627 -78.77 6.32 -56.21
C LEU A 627 -77.39 6.82 -55.77
N VAL A 628 -77.30 7.74 -54.81
CA VAL A 628 -76.04 8.19 -54.22
C VAL A 628 -75.34 7.03 -53.53
N ILE A 629 -76.02 6.22 -52.71
CA ILE A 629 -75.45 5.03 -52.06
C ILE A 629 -74.99 4.00 -53.08
N VAL A 630 -75.74 3.76 -54.16
CA VAL A 630 -75.33 2.86 -55.25
C VAL A 630 -74.10 3.41 -55.99
N VAL A 631 -74.04 4.72 -56.26
CA VAL A 631 -72.86 5.37 -56.84
C VAL A 631 -71.66 5.28 -55.89
N LEU A 632 -71.84 5.53 -54.59
CA LEU A 632 -70.80 5.43 -53.55
C LEU A 632 -70.31 3.98 -53.40
N PHE A 633 -71.21 3.00 -53.48
CA PHE A 633 -70.86 1.58 -53.47
C PHE A 633 -70.11 1.19 -54.76
N VAL A 634 -70.48 1.75 -55.91
CA VAL A 634 -69.77 1.55 -57.18
C VAL A 634 -68.40 2.23 -57.21
N THR A 635 -68.21 3.41 -56.59
CA THR A 635 -66.90 4.05 -56.48
C THR A 635 -66.01 3.36 -55.45
N LEU A 636 -66.52 3.01 -54.27
CA LEU A 636 -65.77 2.25 -53.26
C LEU A 636 -65.37 0.85 -53.77
N LYS A 637 -66.28 0.15 -54.47
CA LYS A 637 -65.97 -1.15 -55.11
C LYS A 637 -65.04 -1.00 -56.34
N ARG A 638 -64.78 0.22 -56.81
CA ARG A 638 -63.78 0.56 -57.83
C ARG A 638 -62.45 1.06 -57.25
N GLN A 639 -62.37 1.34 -55.94
CA GLN A 639 -61.14 1.76 -55.25
C GLN A 639 -60.43 0.65 -54.45
N LYS A 640 -61.04 -0.52 -54.25
CA LYS A 640 -60.32 -1.69 -53.70
C LYS A 640 -59.64 -2.53 -54.79
N LYS A 641 -58.46 -2.06 -55.22
CA LYS A 641 -57.43 -2.87 -55.91
C LYS A 641 -56.02 -2.39 -55.56
N GLU A 642 -55.37 -3.14 -54.67
CA GLU A 642 -53.90 -3.26 -54.56
C GLU A 642 -53.15 -1.95 -54.14
N PRO A 643 -51.89 -2.01 -53.65
CA PRO A 643 -51.75 -2.06 -52.19
C PRO A 643 -50.83 -0.97 -51.60
N LEU A 644 -50.95 -0.79 -50.29
CA LEU A 644 -49.91 -0.13 -49.48
C LEU A 644 -48.77 -1.12 -49.24
N ILE A 645 -47.53 -0.68 -49.40
CA ILE A 645 -46.35 -1.41 -48.94
C ILE A 645 -46.07 -0.93 -47.51
N VAL A 646 -46.22 -1.85 -46.55
CA VAL A 646 -45.69 -1.75 -45.20
C VAL A 646 -44.90 -3.04 -44.97
N PHE A 647 -43.70 -2.94 -44.41
CA PHE A 647 -42.92 -4.11 -44.03
C PHE A 647 -43.45 -4.63 -42.68
N GLU A 648 -43.75 -5.93 -42.63
CA GLU A 648 -44.20 -6.62 -41.42
C GLU A 648 -43.00 -7.21 -40.67
N GLU A 649 -42.96 -7.01 -39.36
CA GLU A 649 -42.35 -7.95 -38.42
C GLU A 649 -43.46 -8.89 -37.93
N GLU A 650 -43.19 -10.21 -37.87
CA GLU A 650 -43.36 -11.05 -36.67
C GLU A 650 -43.25 -12.57 -36.98
N ASP A 651 -42.87 -13.30 -35.92
CA ASP A 651 -42.75 -14.74 -35.71
C ASP A 651 -43.67 -15.74 -36.47
N VAL A 652 -43.26 -17.03 -36.53
CA VAL A 652 -43.84 -18.11 -35.68
C VAL A 652 -43.21 -19.52 -35.92
N ARG A 653 -42.42 -19.97 -34.93
CA ARG A 653 -42.30 -21.34 -34.33
C ARG A 653 -41.87 -22.58 -35.15
N GLU A 654 -41.49 -23.59 -34.34
CA GLU A 654 -41.46 -25.06 -34.58
C GLU A 654 -40.15 -25.68 -35.12
N ASN A 655 -39.62 -26.81 -34.59
CA ASN A 655 -39.91 -27.56 -33.35
C ASN A 655 -38.79 -28.58 -33.00
N ILE A 656 -38.89 -29.23 -31.82
CA ILE A 656 -38.25 -30.52 -31.45
C ILE A 656 -36.73 -30.52 -31.12
N ILE A 657 -36.29 -31.60 -30.44
CA ILE A 657 -35.06 -31.77 -29.62
C ILE A 657 -34.39 -33.11 -30.02
N THR A 658 -33.28 -33.50 -29.36
CA THR A 658 -32.66 -34.86 -29.24
C THR A 658 -31.69 -35.33 -30.34
N TYR A 659 -30.65 -36.14 -30.05
CA TYR A 659 -29.76 -36.32 -28.87
C TYR A 659 -28.61 -37.30 -29.28
N ASP A 660 -27.42 -37.16 -28.66
CA ASP A 660 -26.24 -38.07 -28.62
C ASP A 660 -25.58 -38.70 -29.89
N ASP A 661 -24.24 -38.75 -29.81
CA ASP A 661 -23.27 -39.77 -30.27
C ASP A 661 -22.97 -40.08 -31.76
N GLU A 662 -21.75 -40.62 -31.93
CA GLU A 662 -21.04 -41.12 -33.12
C GLU A 662 -20.71 -40.11 -34.25
N GLY A 663 -19.47 -40.01 -34.76
CA GLY A 663 -18.21 -40.65 -34.34
C GLY A 663 -17.13 -40.62 -35.45
N GLY A 664 -15.89 -40.24 -35.09
CA GLY A 664 -14.71 -40.23 -35.98
C GLY A 664 -14.65 -39.07 -37.00
N GLY A 665 -13.48 -38.65 -37.50
CA GLY A 665 -12.10 -39.02 -37.13
C GLY A 665 -11.10 -38.79 -38.29
N GLU A 666 -9.85 -38.41 -37.97
CA GLU A 666 -8.65 -38.38 -38.86
C GLU A 666 -8.74 -37.41 -40.08
N GLU A 667 -7.69 -36.94 -40.77
CA GLU A 667 -6.21 -37.08 -40.82
C GLU A 667 -5.62 -35.62 -40.93
N ASP A 668 -4.34 -35.20 -40.84
CA ASP A 668 -2.98 -35.57 -40.36
C ASP A 668 -2.15 -34.24 -40.44
N THR A 669 -0.95 -33.93 -39.89
CA THR A 669 0.14 -34.54 -39.08
C THR A 669 0.40 -33.64 -37.83
N GLU A 670 1.49 -33.63 -37.03
CA GLU A 670 2.80 -34.32 -36.87
C GLU A 670 3.16 -34.16 -35.35
N ALA A 671 3.60 -35.16 -34.59
CA ALA A 671 4.97 -35.66 -34.40
C ALA A 671 6.07 -34.58 -34.11
N PHE A 672 6.98 -34.74 -33.15
CA PHE A 672 7.53 -35.96 -32.52
C PHE A 672 7.63 -35.93 -30.96
N ASP A 673 8.10 -37.05 -30.40
CA ASP A 673 7.83 -37.58 -29.05
C ASP A 673 8.93 -37.33 -27.98
N ILE A 674 8.60 -37.59 -26.71
CA ILE A 674 9.47 -37.48 -25.53
C ILE A 674 9.86 -38.87 -24.95
N ALA A 675 11.12 -39.27 -25.13
CA ALA A 675 11.72 -40.46 -24.50
C ALA A 675 13.27 -40.41 -24.64
N THR A 676 14.12 -40.80 -23.68
CA THR A 676 13.89 -41.21 -22.28
C THR A 676 15.21 -41.12 -21.49
N LEU A 677 15.11 -40.70 -20.22
CA LEU A 677 15.83 -41.20 -19.03
C LEU A 677 17.39 -41.19 -18.90
N GLN A 678 17.77 -40.84 -17.67
CA GLN A 678 18.86 -41.39 -16.83
C GLN A 678 20.28 -40.78 -16.84
N ASN A 679 20.98 -41.09 -15.73
CA ASN A 679 22.06 -40.32 -15.12
C ASN A 679 23.45 -40.66 -15.71
N PRO A 680 24.46 -39.77 -15.55
CA PRO A 680 25.78 -39.96 -16.13
C PRO A 680 26.71 -40.80 -15.24
N ASP A 681 27.62 -41.55 -15.87
CA ASP A 681 28.86 -42.00 -15.22
C ASP A 681 29.93 -42.42 -16.25
N GLY A 682 31.22 -42.26 -15.92
CA GLY A 682 32.30 -43.13 -16.44
C GLY A 682 33.11 -42.76 -17.70
N ILE A 683 34.31 -42.19 -17.46
CA ILE A 683 35.62 -42.63 -17.99
C ILE A 683 36.02 -42.36 -19.48
N ASN A 684 37.06 -41.52 -19.62
CA ASN A 684 38.14 -41.39 -20.66
C ASN A 684 38.30 -39.94 -21.15
N GLY A 685 39.47 -39.27 -21.08
CA GLY A 685 40.74 -39.66 -20.45
C GLY A 685 41.88 -38.66 -20.73
N PHE A 686 43.00 -38.84 -20.03
CA PHE A 686 44.30 -38.14 -20.14
C PHE A 686 44.52 -36.78 -19.45
N ILE A 687 45.56 -36.79 -18.61
CA ILE A 687 46.20 -35.69 -17.88
C ILE A 687 47.51 -35.33 -18.63
N PRO A 688 48.18 -34.20 -18.34
CA PRO A 688 49.27 -34.28 -17.34
C PRO A 688 49.41 -33.04 -16.43
N ARG A 689 49.65 -33.27 -15.14
CA ARG A 689 50.28 -32.27 -14.25
C ARG A 689 51.75 -32.61 -14.01
N LYS A 690 52.51 -31.56 -13.70
CA LYS A 690 53.93 -31.47 -13.41
C LYS A 690 54.11 -30.30 -12.43
N ASP A 691 55.16 -30.18 -11.62
CA ASP A 691 56.39 -30.97 -11.48
C ASP A 691 56.63 -31.32 -9.99
N ILE A 692 57.54 -32.27 -9.72
CA ILE A 692 58.22 -32.44 -8.42
C ILE A 692 59.72 -32.20 -8.65
N LYS A 693 60.40 -31.52 -7.72
CA LYS A 693 61.87 -31.53 -7.59
C LYS A 693 62.30 -31.64 -6.12
N PRO A 694 63.42 -32.32 -5.82
CA PRO A 694 63.77 -32.72 -4.45
C PRO A 694 64.75 -31.75 -3.76
N GLU A 695 64.91 -31.98 -2.45
CA GLU A 695 65.93 -31.36 -1.60
C GLU A 695 67.37 -31.83 -1.93
N TYR A 696 68.35 -31.12 -1.36
CA TYR A 696 69.77 -31.47 -1.44
C TYR A 696 70.35 -31.75 -0.04
N GLN A 697 71.04 -32.89 0.09
CA GLN A 697 71.76 -33.27 1.32
C GLN A 697 73.02 -32.40 1.53
N TYR A 698 73.34 -32.10 2.78
CA TYR A 698 74.65 -31.60 3.20
C TYR A 698 75.57 -32.74 3.68
N MET A 699 76.88 -32.60 3.49
CA MET A 699 77.89 -33.57 3.94
C MET A 699 78.46 -33.22 5.33
N PRO A 700 78.80 -34.21 6.18
CA PRO A 700 79.45 -33.99 7.47
C PRO A 700 80.96 -33.71 7.35
N ARG A 701 81.53 -33.06 8.38
CA ARG A 701 82.98 -32.98 8.62
C ARG A 701 83.31 -33.26 10.11
N PRO A 702 84.54 -33.69 10.44
CA PRO A 702 84.74 -34.58 11.59
C PRO A 702 85.53 -34.01 12.76
N GLY A 703 85.02 -34.29 13.97
CA GLY A 703 85.75 -34.78 15.14
C GLY A 703 87.02 -34.07 15.66
N LEU A 704 86.92 -33.50 16.86
CA LEU A 704 88.05 -33.34 17.79
C LEU A 704 87.92 -34.30 18.98
N ARG A 705 89.02 -34.59 19.67
CA ARG A 705 89.08 -35.48 20.85
C ARG A 705 88.95 -34.70 22.17
N PRO A 706 88.30 -35.24 23.21
CA PRO A 706 88.31 -34.65 24.54
C PRO A 706 89.69 -34.65 25.21
N ALA A 707 89.89 -33.75 26.17
CA ALA A 707 91.06 -33.69 27.06
C ALA A 707 90.78 -34.42 28.39
N PRO A 708 91.80 -34.89 29.14
CA PRO A 708 91.60 -35.70 30.33
C PRO A 708 91.28 -34.85 31.58
N ASN A 709 90.07 -35.02 32.12
CA ASN A 709 89.66 -34.93 33.55
C ASN A 709 88.15 -34.58 33.67
N SER A 710 87.28 -35.43 33.11
CA SER A 710 85.84 -35.42 33.42
C SER A 710 85.56 -36.42 34.53
N VAL A 711 84.94 -35.97 35.63
CA VAL A 711 84.35 -36.88 36.64
C VAL A 711 83.15 -37.56 36.00
N ASP A 712 82.98 -38.86 36.23
CA ASP A 712 81.85 -39.61 35.68
C ASP A 712 80.57 -39.30 36.48
N VAL A 713 79.52 -38.89 35.78
CA VAL A 713 78.25 -38.48 36.38
C VAL A 713 77.44 -39.72 36.80
N ASP A 714 77.62 -40.85 36.11
CA ASP A 714 76.96 -42.10 36.48
C ASP A 714 77.45 -42.58 37.86
N ASP A 715 78.73 -42.44 38.18
CA ASP A 715 79.31 -42.80 39.49
C ASP A 715 78.80 -41.88 40.61
N PHE A 716 78.65 -40.57 40.33
CA PHE A 716 78.10 -39.61 41.29
C PHE A 716 76.62 -39.89 41.59
N ILE A 717 75.81 -40.16 40.56
CA ILE A 717 74.39 -40.49 40.71
C ILE A 717 74.21 -41.80 41.47
N ASN A 718 74.93 -42.87 41.10
CA ASN A 718 74.84 -44.16 41.78
C ASN A 718 75.25 -44.08 43.26
N THR A 719 76.28 -43.28 43.59
CA THR A 719 76.70 -43.05 44.98
C THR A 719 75.59 -42.35 45.78
N ARG A 720 74.96 -41.31 45.23
CA ARG A 720 73.87 -40.58 45.92
C ARG A 720 72.59 -41.40 46.07
N ILE A 721 72.26 -42.27 45.11
CA ILE A 721 71.15 -43.23 45.24
C ILE A 721 71.42 -44.19 46.41
N GLN A 722 72.63 -44.74 46.53
CA GLN A 722 72.99 -45.61 47.65
C GLN A 722 72.99 -44.90 49.01
N GLU A 723 73.37 -43.61 49.08
CA GLU A 723 73.26 -42.84 50.31
C GLU A 723 71.79 -42.61 50.73
N ALA A 724 70.91 -42.29 49.76
CA ALA A 724 69.49 -42.03 50.02
C ALA A 724 68.69 -43.30 50.38
N ASP A 725 68.88 -44.41 49.66
CA ASP A 725 68.20 -45.70 49.93
C ASP A 725 68.54 -46.30 51.31
N ASN A 726 69.61 -45.81 51.96
CA ASN A 726 70.07 -46.27 53.27
C ASN A 726 69.82 -45.27 54.43
N ASP A 727 69.16 -44.13 54.21
CA ASP A 727 68.78 -43.21 55.30
C ASP A 727 67.47 -43.65 55.99
N PRO A 728 67.51 -44.11 57.27
CA PRO A 728 66.32 -44.56 57.99
C PRO A 728 65.45 -43.40 58.52
N THR A 729 65.81 -42.14 58.24
CA THR A 729 65.10 -40.93 58.69
C THR A 729 64.43 -40.14 57.56
N ALA A 730 64.67 -40.52 56.30
CA ALA A 730 64.00 -39.92 55.14
C ALA A 730 62.47 -40.15 55.15
N PRO A 731 61.65 -39.18 54.69
CA PRO A 731 60.21 -39.35 54.57
C PRO A 731 59.85 -40.42 53.52
N PRO A 732 58.68 -41.10 53.65
CA PRO A 732 58.31 -42.22 52.78
C PRO A 732 57.98 -41.86 51.32
N TYR A 733 58.03 -40.57 50.98
CA TYR A 733 57.87 -40.03 49.64
C TYR A 733 58.93 -38.95 49.42
N ASP A 734 59.73 -39.12 48.37
CA ASP A 734 60.62 -38.08 47.87
C ASP A 734 60.13 -37.64 46.48
N SER A 735 60.02 -36.33 46.27
CA SER A 735 59.46 -35.74 45.06
C SER A 735 60.58 -35.38 44.09
N ILE A 736 61.14 -36.40 43.44
CA ILE A 736 62.19 -36.20 42.43
C ILE A 736 61.64 -35.34 41.29
N GLN A 737 62.12 -34.09 41.24
CA GLN A 737 62.00 -33.24 40.06
C GLN A 737 62.89 -33.84 38.95
N ILE A 738 62.28 -34.16 37.81
CA ILE A 738 63.03 -34.71 36.67
C ILE A 738 63.73 -33.55 35.96
N TYR A 739 65.06 -33.50 36.07
CA TYR A 739 65.89 -32.69 35.18
C TYR A 739 66.00 -33.41 33.83
N GLY A 740 65.70 -32.71 32.74
CA GLY A 740 65.79 -33.26 31.39
C GLY A 740 67.25 -33.59 31.01
N TYR A 741 67.56 -34.87 30.85
CA TYR A 741 68.83 -35.31 30.28
C TYR A 741 68.76 -35.22 28.75
N GLU A 742 69.13 -34.07 28.20
CA GLU A 742 69.44 -33.97 26.77
C GLU A 742 70.63 -34.89 26.43
N GLY A 743 70.50 -35.66 25.36
CA GLY A 743 71.43 -36.74 25.03
C GLY A 743 72.87 -36.32 24.74
N ARG A 744 73.73 -37.31 24.48
CA ARG A 744 75.18 -37.16 24.25
C ARG A 744 75.51 -36.35 22.98
N GLY A 745 75.39 -35.02 23.09
CA GLY A 745 75.68 -34.06 22.03
C GLY A 745 75.71 -32.59 22.47
N SER A 746 75.17 -32.23 23.65
CA SER A 746 75.15 -30.84 24.11
C SER A 746 76.55 -30.27 24.37
N VAL A 747 76.85 -29.12 23.77
CA VAL A 747 78.13 -28.38 23.91
C VAL A 747 77.93 -27.12 24.76
N ALA A 748 77.23 -27.26 25.87
CA ALA A 748 77.02 -26.22 26.88
C ALA A 748 77.48 -26.73 28.26
N GLY A 749 78.61 -26.23 28.74
CA GLY A 749 79.13 -26.60 30.05
C GLY A 749 78.62 -25.70 31.17
N SER A 750 78.33 -26.30 32.33
CA SER A 750 78.02 -25.64 33.62
C SER A 750 76.73 -24.83 33.71
N LEU A 751 75.79 -25.33 34.54
CA LEU A 751 75.08 -24.49 35.50
C LEU A 751 75.10 -25.12 36.90
N SER A 752 76.05 -24.67 37.72
CA SER A 752 75.88 -24.69 39.18
C SER A 752 74.85 -23.62 39.56
N SER A 753 73.75 -23.98 40.25
CA SER A 753 72.98 -23.10 41.17
C SER A 753 71.71 -23.77 41.71
N LEU A 754 71.83 -24.60 42.75
CA LEU A 754 70.69 -24.96 43.63
C LEU A 754 71.13 -25.09 45.10
N GLU A 755 71.54 -23.96 45.68
CA GLU A 755 71.48 -23.73 47.13
C GLU A 755 70.88 -22.33 47.37
N SER A 756 69.65 -22.28 47.90
CA SER A 756 69.19 -21.30 48.89
C SER A 756 67.71 -21.55 49.22
N ALA A 757 67.34 -21.38 50.49
CA ALA A 757 65.95 -21.38 50.91
C ALA A 757 65.35 -19.98 50.77
N THR A 758 64.07 -19.89 50.42
CA THR A 758 63.34 -18.62 50.39
C THR A 758 62.86 -18.21 51.78
N THR A 759 63.60 -17.31 52.42
CA THR A 759 63.06 -16.40 53.45
C THR A 759 62.51 -15.13 52.80
N ASP A 760 61.54 -14.47 53.44
CA ASP A 760 61.05 -13.16 53.01
C ASP A 760 62.17 -12.11 52.92
N SER A 761 62.26 -11.39 51.80
CA SER A 761 62.88 -10.06 51.70
C SER A 761 62.49 -9.37 50.39
N ASP A 762 62.32 -8.05 50.43
CA ASP A 762 61.82 -7.22 49.33
C ASP A 762 62.71 -7.19 48.07
N LEU A 763 62.11 -6.84 46.92
CA LEU A 763 62.79 -6.71 45.63
C LEU A 763 63.27 -5.26 45.38
N ASP A 764 64.58 -5.10 45.21
CA ASP A 764 65.22 -3.84 44.80
C ASP A 764 65.45 -3.80 43.27
N TYR A 765 65.16 -2.66 42.63
CA TYR A 765 65.18 -2.47 41.18
C TYR A 765 66.30 -1.53 40.69
N ASP A 766 67.15 -1.00 41.58
CA ASP A 766 68.12 0.06 41.22
C ASP A 766 69.19 -0.39 40.18
N TYR A 767 69.39 -1.69 40.00
CA TYR A 767 70.30 -2.26 39.01
C TYR A 767 69.94 -1.91 37.54
N LEU A 768 68.67 -1.58 37.26
CA LEU A 768 68.18 -1.24 35.93
C LEU A 768 68.79 0.05 35.35
N GLN A 769 69.32 0.94 36.20
CA GLN A 769 69.95 2.19 35.77
C GLN A 769 71.21 1.95 34.89
N ASN A 770 71.89 0.82 35.07
CA ASN A 770 73.15 0.50 34.39
C ASN A 770 72.98 -0.03 32.95
N TRP A 771 71.75 -0.36 32.51
CA TRP A 771 71.50 -1.03 31.23
C TRP A 771 71.36 -0.05 30.04
N GLY A 772 71.65 1.23 30.25
CA GLY A 772 71.72 2.25 29.20
C GLY A 772 70.43 3.08 29.04
N PRO A 773 70.47 4.14 28.21
CA PRO A 773 69.53 5.26 28.29
C PRO A 773 68.07 4.93 27.94
N ARG A 774 67.78 3.76 27.36
CA ARG A 774 66.40 3.30 27.11
C ARG A 774 65.70 2.74 28.36
N PHE A 775 66.45 2.26 29.36
CA PHE A 775 65.88 1.61 30.55
C PHE A 775 65.70 2.55 31.75
N LYS A 776 66.28 3.76 31.71
CA LYS A 776 66.14 4.75 32.78
C LYS A 776 64.67 5.03 33.15
N LYS A 777 63.80 5.10 32.15
CA LYS A 777 62.35 5.35 32.31
C LYS A 777 61.57 4.20 32.98
N LEU A 778 62.20 3.04 33.22
CA LEU A 778 61.65 1.94 34.02
C LEU A 778 62.14 2.00 35.46
N ALA A 779 63.42 2.34 35.70
CA ALA A 779 63.93 2.61 37.05
C ALA A 779 63.15 3.77 37.71
N ASP A 780 62.92 4.85 36.97
CA ASP A 780 62.10 6.01 37.40
C ASP A 780 60.61 5.64 37.69
N LEU A 781 60.13 4.45 37.31
CA LEU A 781 58.73 4.01 37.45
C LEU A 781 58.50 3.06 38.64
N TYR A 782 59.52 2.30 39.06
CA TYR A 782 59.44 1.32 40.15
C TYR A 782 60.24 1.72 41.39
N GLY A 783 61.04 2.79 41.33
CA GLY A 783 61.67 3.40 42.50
C GLY A 783 60.64 4.08 43.41
N SER A 784 60.15 3.36 44.41
CA SER A 784 59.08 3.81 45.32
C SER A 784 59.45 5.07 46.11
N LYS A 785 58.64 6.13 45.99
CA LYS A 785 58.76 7.31 46.86
C LYS A 785 57.41 7.99 47.15
N ASP A 786 56.59 7.31 47.95
CA ASP A 786 55.49 7.97 48.64
C ASP A 786 56.02 8.71 49.88
N THR A 787 55.90 10.03 49.86
CA THR A 787 55.83 10.86 51.07
C THR A 787 54.70 11.86 50.88
N PHE A 788 53.59 11.63 51.61
CA PHE A 788 52.58 12.66 51.86
C PHE A 788 53.23 13.86 52.56
N ASP A 789 52.68 15.05 52.33
CA ASP A 789 52.39 16.05 53.37
C ASP A 789 51.39 17.08 52.82
N ASP A 790 50.66 17.75 53.72
CA ASP A 790 49.59 18.72 53.44
C ASP A 790 50.11 20.10 52.95
N ASP A 791 49.26 20.88 52.27
CA ASP A 791 48.58 22.07 52.85
C ASP A 791 47.87 22.96 51.80
N SER A 792 46.54 23.11 51.91
CA SER A 792 45.76 24.32 51.55
C SER A 792 44.32 24.30 52.06
#